data_AF-A0A212JLQ2-F1
#
_entry.id   AF-A0A212JLQ2-F1
#
_cell.length_a   1.000
_cell.length_b   1.000
_cell.length_c   1.000
_cell.angle_alpha   90.00
_cell.angle_beta   90.00
_cell.angle_gamma   90.00
#
_symmetry.space_group_name_H-M   'P 1'
#
loop_
_entity.id
_entity.type
_entity.pdbx_description
1 polymer ?
#
loop_
_entity_poly.entity_id
_entity_poly.type
_entity_poly.pdbx_seq_one_letter_code
_entity_poly.pdbx_strand_id
1 'polypeptide(L)'
;MKKRALSFLLASSMAVSLMLFASGCAQKSSASVLWEAGSTRNKIVVISDIHIGIDDQYAENVANRPILIDFLKRLQSTKDVRELVIDGDFLDEWFLPVDYPSYTDVQQFYKDVIANNQGVIDELNKVADSGIKLVYIPGNHDMTQGDEVLQEAIPKIVQIRDAKGLGTYYTGDRNEIAIEHGHRYDVFSAPDTVTNAELTGNSDTMLPAGYFYARYAATWVLEGRPKVEKNLPVVTNVPDKSDTDQYGAFMYYSILKSVSERMTPNESLDEKIFDMRMDGFDDAYTYLDFYPVQQADGTISAPVLFRNIQRTWDERQKVNQVKVPNSFLEAVAGTVDWEYYFRQAKAQYLENPDENVDVVVFGHTHVPSYRAMDNGKCYINEGTWIDHNTDYPEATRTFAVITTGDKTTAELYMYEEDGSVTDIAASVSSAKEEPAAEESSFANAIFDIKALENYGDDNTQARYVGVSGLTDTTVQTKLNQALKEFCLAPTSSAKKDTTYDIMPVFELVGGNLLSVRTYDTAYATGAAYPVSAIRSQLLDLTTGDKDTGDLWSFIKDKAAFKQLILDKKFGFAAAGVEGEVPEEVKAAAYQKLADSIDTSEFASQFYFGDGGNLNVWCEGDNHATGDYWLFDIPVTELEEIAADRLLPVIENLKNPSN
;
A
#
# COMPACT_ATOMS: atom_id res chain seq x y z
N MET A 1 -58.95 -63.15 9.49
CA MET A 1 -58.55 -61.91 8.77
C MET A 1 -57.86 -60.99 9.78
N LYS A 2 -56.77 -60.31 9.40
CA LYS A 2 -55.75 -59.66 10.26
C LYS A 2 -54.68 -60.61 10.85
N LYS A 3 -53.84 -61.14 9.96
CA LYS A 3 -52.42 -61.54 10.20
C LYS A 3 -51.70 -62.09 8.95
N ARG A 4 -52.35 -62.10 7.78
CA ARG A 4 -51.75 -62.47 6.48
C ARG A 4 -51.58 -61.31 5.48
N ALA A 5 -51.84 -60.07 5.89
CA ALA A 5 -51.72 -58.89 5.02
C ALA A 5 -50.43 -58.06 5.24
N LEU A 6 -49.60 -58.40 6.24
CA LEU A 6 -48.38 -57.64 6.52
C LEU A 6 -47.10 -58.27 5.93
N SER A 7 -47.13 -59.55 5.56
CA SER A 7 -45.95 -60.25 5.04
C SER A 7 -45.78 -60.14 3.52
N PHE A 8 -46.74 -59.56 2.79
CA PHE A 8 -46.63 -59.30 1.35
C PHE A 8 -46.18 -57.88 1.00
N LEU A 9 -46.16 -56.96 1.98
CA LEU A 9 -45.73 -55.57 1.81
C LEU A 9 -44.26 -55.32 2.19
N LEU A 10 -43.59 -56.28 2.85
CA LEU A 10 -42.14 -56.21 3.11
C LEU A 10 -41.28 -56.96 2.10
N ALA A 11 -41.85 -57.91 1.35
CA ALA A 11 -41.10 -58.64 0.30
C ALA A 11 -41.12 -57.92 -1.06
N SER A 12 -42.04 -56.98 -1.27
CA SER A 12 -42.15 -56.18 -2.50
C SER A 12 -41.40 -54.85 -2.43
N SER A 13 -41.03 -54.38 -1.22
CA SER A 13 -40.15 -53.22 -1.04
C SER A 13 -38.65 -53.58 -1.13
N MET A 14 -38.23 -54.79 -0.75
CA MET A 14 -36.82 -55.21 -0.91
C MET A 14 -36.45 -55.62 -2.35
N ALA A 15 -37.42 -55.93 -3.22
CA ALA A 15 -37.13 -56.27 -4.63
C ALA A 15 -37.09 -55.04 -5.56
N VAL A 16 -37.75 -53.93 -5.19
CA VAL A 16 -37.66 -52.66 -5.94
C VAL A 16 -36.42 -51.86 -5.52
N SER A 17 -35.91 -52.05 -4.31
CA SER A 17 -34.65 -51.46 -3.85
C SER A 17 -33.38 -52.14 -4.38
N LEU A 18 -33.47 -53.29 -5.07
CA LEU A 18 -32.30 -53.92 -5.72
C LEU A 18 -32.27 -53.82 -7.25
N MET A 19 -33.33 -53.31 -7.90
CA MET A 19 -33.33 -53.01 -9.34
C MET A 19 -33.10 -51.54 -9.68
N LEU A 20 -33.00 -50.64 -8.69
CA LEU A 20 -32.52 -49.27 -8.88
C LEU A 20 -31.01 -49.11 -8.65
N PHE A 21 -30.28 -50.18 -8.32
CA PHE A 21 -28.81 -50.21 -8.19
C PHE A 21 -28.08 -50.74 -9.43
N ALA A 22 -28.74 -50.84 -10.59
CA ALA A 22 -28.14 -51.37 -11.82
C ALA A 22 -28.36 -50.49 -13.07
N SER A 23 -28.65 -49.20 -12.90
CA SER A 23 -28.65 -48.21 -13.99
C SER A 23 -28.31 -46.83 -13.45
N GLY A 24 -27.07 -46.72 -12.97
CA GLY A 24 -26.45 -45.48 -12.53
C GLY A 24 -24.92 -45.57 -12.53
N CYS A 25 -24.33 -46.51 -13.29
CA CYS A 25 -22.96 -46.36 -13.76
C CYS A 25 -23.01 -45.47 -15.01
N ALA A 26 -23.14 -44.17 -14.79
CA ALA A 26 -22.96 -43.16 -15.83
C ALA A 26 -22.16 -42.00 -15.24
N GLN A 27 -20.93 -41.90 -15.74
CA GLN A 27 -19.95 -40.83 -15.56
C GLN A 27 -19.52 -40.55 -14.12
N LYS A 28 -18.28 -40.98 -13.80
CA LYS A 28 -17.34 -40.04 -13.18
C LYS A 28 -17.45 -38.77 -14.01
N SER A 29 -18.12 -37.75 -13.49
CA SER A 29 -18.01 -36.40 -14.04
C SER A 29 -16.52 -36.08 -13.92
N SER A 30 -15.77 -36.24 -15.00
CA SER A 30 -14.46 -35.62 -15.09
C SER A 30 -14.72 -34.14 -14.93
N ALA A 31 -14.17 -33.52 -13.88
CA ALA A 31 -14.20 -32.07 -13.75
C ALA A 31 -13.78 -31.47 -15.11
N SER A 32 -14.54 -30.50 -15.59
CA SER A 32 -14.23 -29.79 -16.83
C SER A 32 -12.80 -29.23 -16.76
N VAL A 33 -12.11 -29.18 -17.89
CA VAL A 33 -10.79 -28.54 -17.96
C VAL A 33 -10.92 -27.03 -17.74
N LEU A 34 -9.84 -26.37 -17.30
CA LEU A 34 -9.80 -24.90 -17.19
C LEU A 34 -9.81 -24.25 -18.58
N TRP A 35 -9.11 -24.88 -19.54
CA TRP A 35 -9.08 -24.50 -20.95
C TRP A 35 -8.83 -25.74 -21.83
N GLU A 36 -9.05 -25.58 -23.13
CA GLU A 36 -8.70 -26.60 -24.13
C GLU A 36 -7.18 -26.79 -24.17
N ALA A 37 -6.70 -27.94 -23.69
CA ALA A 37 -5.28 -28.20 -23.52
C ALA A 37 -4.55 -28.30 -24.87
N GLY A 38 -3.36 -27.72 -24.94
CA GLY A 38 -2.43 -27.91 -26.05
C GLY A 38 -1.89 -29.34 -26.16
N SER A 39 -1.15 -29.62 -27.24
CA SER A 39 -0.51 -30.92 -27.47
C SER A 39 0.77 -31.14 -26.66
N THR A 40 1.29 -30.08 -26.03
CA THR A 40 2.56 -30.07 -25.30
C THR A 40 2.32 -29.63 -23.87
N ARG A 41 3.02 -30.27 -22.92
CA ARG A 41 2.87 -30.00 -21.49
C ARG A 41 3.89 -28.97 -21.00
N ASN A 42 3.65 -27.71 -21.35
CA ASN A 42 4.60 -26.60 -21.20
C ASN A 42 4.06 -25.40 -20.40
N LYS A 43 2.88 -25.50 -19.78
CA LYS A 43 2.30 -24.42 -18.97
C LYS A 43 2.64 -24.56 -17.48
N ILE A 44 3.05 -23.47 -16.86
CA ILE A 44 3.24 -23.30 -15.43
C ILE A 44 2.10 -22.42 -14.92
N VAL A 45 1.35 -22.89 -13.94
CA VAL A 45 0.31 -22.10 -13.27
C VAL A 45 0.88 -21.60 -11.95
N VAL A 46 0.69 -20.32 -11.65
CA VAL A 46 1.15 -19.71 -10.39
C VAL A 46 -0.04 -19.08 -9.67
N ILE A 47 -0.19 -19.38 -8.38
CA ILE A 47 -1.18 -18.81 -7.47
C ILE A 47 -0.46 -18.31 -6.22
N SER A 48 -0.95 -17.24 -5.62
CA SER A 48 -0.39 -16.65 -4.40
C SER A 48 -1.49 -16.09 -3.51
N ASP A 49 -1.12 -15.61 -2.32
CA ASP A 49 -1.96 -14.87 -1.38
C ASP A 49 -3.30 -15.60 -1.16
N ILE A 50 -3.20 -16.87 -0.74
CA ILE A 50 -4.33 -17.78 -0.52
C ILE A 50 -4.91 -17.60 0.89
N HIS A 51 -4.09 -17.35 1.90
CA HIS A 51 -4.49 -17.06 3.28
C HIS A 51 -5.53 -18.04 3.86
N ILE A 52 -5.28 -19.35 3.73
CA ILE A 52 -6.09 -20.31 4.49
C ILE A 52 -5.64 -20.33 5.95
N GLY A 53 -6.56 -20.04 6.86
CA GLY A 53 -6.28 -19.87 8.29
C GLY A 53 -6.73 -21.04 9.17
N ILE A 54 -6.33 -20.98 10.44
CA ILE A 54 -6.66 -21.97 11.47
C ILE A 54 -8.14 -21.93 11.90
N ASP A 55 -8.82 -20.79 11.76
CA ASP A 55 -10.20 -20.59 12.17
C ASP A 55 -10.97 -19.77 11.12
N ASP A 56 -12.12 -20.29 10.70
CA ASP A 56 -12.98 -19.69 9.68
C ASP A 56 -13.72 -18.42 10.16
N GLN A 57 -13.66 -18.07 11.45
CA GLN A 57 -14.26 -16.83 11.95
C GLN A 57 -13.53 -15.57 11.44
N TYR A 58 -12.25 -15.68 11.10
CA TYR A 58 -11.42 -14.56 10.65
C TYR A 58 -10.48 -14.90 9.49
N ALA A 59 -10.31 -16.17 9.11
CA ALA A 59 -9.53 -16.52 7.92
C ALA A 59 -10.02 -15.75 6.68
N GLU A 60 -9.07 -15.28 5.87
CA GLU A 60 -9.39 -14.41 4.73
C GLU A 60 -9.84 -15.20 3.48
N ASN A 61 -9.82 -16.53 3.51
CA ASN A 61 -10.26 -17.42 2.43
C ASN A 61 -11.26 -18.47 2.93
N VAL A 62 -12.50 -18.06 3.18
CA VAL A 62 -13.60 -18.94 3.57
C VAL A 62 -14.60 -19.07 2.41
N ALA A 63 -15.02 -17.96 1.82
CA ALA A 63 -15.95 -17.93 0.70
C ALA A 63 -15.31 -18.47 -0.60
N ASN A 64 -14.04 -18.12 -0.85
CA ASN A 64 -13.29 -18.54 -2.02
C ASN A 64 -12.69 -19.95 -1.90
N ARG A 65 -12.60 -20.53 -0.69
CA ARG A 65 -12.07 -21.89 -0.46
C ARG A 65 -12.75 -22.99 -1.28
N PRO A 66 -14.09 -23.11 -1.34
CA PRO A 66 -14.74 -24.10 -2.21
C PRO A 66 -14.47 -23.86 -3.70
N ILE A 67 -14.24 -22.61 -4.11
CA ILE A 67 -13.94 -22.23 -5.49
C ILE A 67 -12.50 -22.62 -5.83
N LEU A 68 -11.54 -22.40 -4.93
CA LEU A 68 -10.17 -22.90 -5.03
C LEU A 68 -10.14 -24.43 -5.18
N ILE A 69 -10.94 -25.16 -4.39
CA ILE A 69 -11.08 -26.62 -4.52
C ILE A 69 -11.59 -27.01 -5.91
N ASP A 70 -12.55 -26.27 -6.50
CA ASP A 70 -13.00 -26.54 -7.87
C ASP A 70 -11.90 -26.24 -8.90
N PHE A 71 -11.22 -25.11 -8.78
CA PHE A 71 -10.07 -24.75 -9.62
C PHE A 71 -9.02 -25.87 -9.64
N LEU A 72 -8.61 -26.37 -8.47
CA LEU A 72 -7.64 -27.47 -8.35
C LEU A 72 -8.15 -28.78 -8.99
N LYS A 73 -9.44 -29.09 -8.88
CA LYS A 73 -10.05 -30.25 -9.56
C LYS A 73 -10.00 -30.14 -11.08
N ARG A 74 -10.27 -28.95 -11.62
CA ARG A 74 -10.20 -28.69 -13.07
C ARG A 74 -8.75 -28.70 -13.56
N LEU A 75 -7.82 -28.21 -12.75
CA LEU A 75 -6.39 -28.23 -13.05
C LEU A 75 -5.88 -29.68 -13.25
N GLN A 76 -6.31 -30.64 -12.41
CA GLN A 76 -6.00 -32.07 -12.58
C GLN A 76 -6.37 -32.64 -13.97
N SER A 77 -7.45 -32.10 -14.57
CA SER A 77 -7.92 -32.50 -15.91
C SER A 77 -7.20 -31.76 -17.04
N THR A 78 -6.54 -30.64 -16.78
CA THR A 78 -5.95 -29.74 -17.79
C THR A 78 -4.54 -30.21 -18.17
N LYS A 79 -4.41 -30.87 -19.33
CA LYS A 79 -3.27 -31.76 -19.64
C LYS A 79 -1.99 -31.10 -20.13
N ASP A 80 -2.02 -29.82 -20.48
CA ASP A 80 -0.84 -29.06 -20.89
C ASP A 80 -0.12 -28.35 -19.72
N VAL A 81 -0.67 -28.42 -18.51
CA VAL A 81 -0.03 -27.89 -17.29
C VAL A 81 1.01 -28.86 -16.76
N ARG A 82 2.27 -28.41 -16.61
CA ARG A 82 3.37 -29.17 -16.01
C ARG A 82 3.62 -28.85 -14.54
N GLU A 83 3.37 -27.61 -14.13
CA GLU A 83 3.67 -27.10 -12.79
C GLU A 83 2.48 -26.31 -12.24
N LEU A 84 2.21 -26.48 -10.94
CA LEU A 84 1.46 -25.54 -10.12
C LEU A 84 2.44 -25.01 -9.07
N VAL A 85 2.61 -23.71 -9.00
CA VAL A 85 3.46 -23.02 -8.03
C VAL A 85 2.55 -22.23 -7.10
N ILE A 86 2.70 -22.44 -5.79
CA ILE A 86 2.09 -21.64 -4.72
C ILE A 86 3.17 -20.65 -4.27
N ASP A 87 3.05 -19.39 -4.68
CA ASP A 87 4.05 -18.34 -4.50
C ASP A 87 3.84 -17.53 -3.21
N GLY A 88 3.84 -18.20 -2.06
CA GLY A 88 3.71 -17.56 -0.75
C GLY A 88 2.28 -17.39 -0.26
N ASP A 89 2.20 -16.95 1.00
CA ASP A 89 0.98 -16.64 1.75
C ASP A 89 -0.11 -17.72 1.60
N PHE A 90 0.30 -18.97 1.85
CA PHE A 90 -0.58 -20.12 1.76
C PHE A 90 -1.26 -20.40 3.11
N LEU A 91 -0.47 -20.70 4.14
CA LEU A 91 -0.95 -21.12 5.47
C LEU A 91 -0.83 -19.97 6.47
N ASP A 92 -1.92 -19.23 6.73
CA ASP A 92 -1.81 -17.94 7.41
C ASP A 92 -1.50 -18.05 8.92
N GLU A 93 -0.36 -17.48 9.35
CA GLU A 93 0.05 -17.31 10.76
C GLU A 93 -0.09 -15.85 11.27
N TRP A 94 -0.33 -14.89 10.39
CA TRP A 94 -0.32 -13.45 10.74
C TRP A 94 -1.70 -12.91 11.07
N PHE A 95 -2.75 -13.37 10.38
CA PHE A 95 -4.13 -12.93 10.57
C PHE A 95 -4.78 -13.61 11.78
N LEU A 96 -4.17 -13.43 12.96
CA LEU A 96 -4.61 -13.96 14.25
C LEU A 96 -5.00 -12.80 15.17
N PRO A 97 -6.20 -12.78 15.78
CA PRO A 97 -6.52 -11.74 16.75
C PRO A 97 -5.54 -11.75 17.94
N VAL A 98 -5.42 -10.61 18.60
CA VAL A 98 -4.55 -10.45 19.77
C VAL A 98 -4.94 -11.35 20.94
N ASP A 99 -6.21 -11.75 21.04
CA ASP A 99 -6.71 -12.70 22.05
C ASP A 99 -6.51 -14.18 21.67
N TYR A 100 -6.03 -14.46 20.46
CA TYR A 100 -5.67 -15.81 20.05
C TYR A 100 -4.62 -16.37 21.03
N PRO A 101 -4.84 -17.58 21.61
CA PRO A 101 -3.95 -18.12 22.63
C PRO A 101 -2.51 -18.22 22.13
N SER A 102 -1.56 -17.76 22.95
CA SER A 102 -0.14 -17.94 22.63
C SER A 102 0.22 -19.42 22.53
N TYR A 103 1.14 -19.73 21.62
CA TYR A 103 1.63 -21.08 21.37
C TYR A 103 3.15 -21.05 21.22
N THR A 104 3.77 -22.19 21.52
CA THR A 104 5.23 -22.41 21.41
C THR A 104 5.56 -23.41 20.30
N ASP A 105 4.61 -24.28 19.93
CA ASP A 105 4.77 -25.30 18.91
C ASP A 105 4.20 -24.82 17.57
N VAL A 106 5.03 -24.10 16.82
CA VAL A 106 4.71 -23.60 15.47
C VAL A 106 4.34 -24.74 14.52
N GLN A 107 4.97 -25.92 14.66
CA GLN A 107 4.65 -27.07 13.80
C GLN A 107 3.24 -27.58 14.05
N GLN A 108 2.80 -27.60 15.32
CA GLN A 108 1.42 -27.95 15.65
C GLN A 108 0.42 -26.89 15.15
N PHE A 109 0.76 -25.60 15.22
CA PHE A 109 -0.08 -24.53 14.64
C PHE A 109 -0.36 -24.78 13.15
N TYR A 110 0.68 -25.00 12.33
CA TYR A 110 0.48 -25.29 10.91
C TYR A 110 -0.26 -26.61 10.66
N LYS A 111 -0.09 -27.64 11.50
CA LYS A 111 -0.89 -28.87 11.42
C LYS A 111 -2.38 -28.60 11.63
N ASP A 112 -2.72 -27.69 12.54
CA ASP A 112 -4.11 -27.31 12.82
C ASP A 112 -4.69 -26.46 11.68
N VAL A 113 -3.91 -25.55 11.08
CA VAL A 113 -4.28 -24.84 9.83
C VAL A 113 -4.57 -25.86 8.71
N ILE A 114 -3.69 -26.82 8.49
CA ILE A 114 -3.85 -27.90 7.50
C ILE A 114 -5.12 -28.72 7.79
N ALA A 115 -5.36 -29.07 9.05
CA ALA A 115 -6.54 -29.83 9.45
C ALA A 115 -7.85 -29.06 9.20
N ASN A 116 -7.89 -27.75 9.47
CA ASN A 116 -9.04 -26.90 9.15
C ASN A 116 -9.30 -26.81 7.63
N ASN A 117 -8.25 -26.99 6.83
CA ASN A 117 -8.27 -26.80 5.37
C ASN A 117 -8.04 -28.09 4.57
N GLN A 118 -8.34 -29.25 5.16
CA GLN A 118 -8.04 -30.57 4.59
C GLN A 118 -8.54 -30.76 3.15
N GLY A 119 -9.69 -30.15 2.80
CA GLY A 119 -10.23 -30.23 1.43
C GLY A 119 -9.30 -29.63 0.37
N VAL A 120 -8.58 -28.55 0.68
CA VAL A 120 -7.59 -27.93 -0.21
C VAL A 120 -6.37 -28.85 -0.34
N ILE A 121 -5.88 -29.36 0.79
CA ILE A 121 -4.72 -30.27 0.89
C ILE A 121 -4.96 -31.57 0.11
N ASP A 122 -6.17 -32.12 0.18
CA ASP A 122 -6.57 -33.32 -0.57
C ASP A 122 -6.54 -33.08 -2.08
N GLU A 123 -7.01 -31.93 -2.56
CA GLU A 123 -6.99 -31.60 -3.99
C GLU A 123 -5.59 -31.26 -4.49
N LEU A 124 -4.74 -30.62 -3.68
CA LEU A 124 -3.32 -30.41 -4.00
C LEU A 124 -2.56 -31.74 -4.16
N ASN A 125 -2.80 -32.71 -3.28
CA ASN A 125 -2.26 -34.06 -3.44
C ASN A 125 -2.73 -34.72 -4.75
N LYS A 126 -4.00 -34.55 -5.14
CA LYS A 126 -4.53 -35.06 -6.41
C LYS A 126 -3.96 -34.32 -7.63
N VAL A 127 -3.69 -33.02 -7.53
CA VAL A 127 -2.94 -32.25 -8.55
C VAL A 127 -1.57 -32.89 -8.76
N ALA A 128 -0.83 -33.16 -7.68
CA ALA A 128 0.46 -33.84 -7.77
C ALA A 128 0.35 -35.27 -8.35
N ASP A 129 -0.67 -36.03 -7.96
CA ASP A 129 -0.94 -37.39 -8.48
C ASP A 129 -1.34 -37.40 -9.97
N SER A 130 -1.94 -36.32 -10.47
CA SER A 130 -2.22 -36.13 -11.90
C SER A 130 -0.96 -35.91 -12.73
N GLY A 131 0.20 -35.80 -12.07
CA GLY A 131 1.53 -35.65 -12.64
C GLY A 131 1.97 -34.20 -12.75
N ILE A 132 1.22 -33.22 -12.22
CA ILE A 132 1.64 -31.81 -12.15
C ILE A 132 2.67 -31.68 -11.02
N LYS A 133 3.82 -31.05 -11.30
CA LYS A 133 4.80 -30.75 -10.25
C LYS A 133 4.21 -29.64 -9.38
N LEU A 134 4.01 -29.93 -8.10
CA LEU A 134 3.53 -28.95 -7.13
C LEU A 134 4.72 -28.32 -6.42
N VAL A 135 4.81 -27.00 -6.46
CA VAL A 135 5.90 -26.21 -5.87
C VAL A 135 5.30 -25.24 -4.86
N TYR A 136 6.00 -25.01 -3.75
CA TYR A 136 5.67 -24.02 -2.73
C TYR A 136 6.90 -23.14 -2.45
N ILE A 137 6.64 -21.84 -2.34
CA ILE A 137 7.58 -20.80 -1.91
C ILE A 137 6.95 -20.14 -0.67
N PRO A 138 7.70 -19.86 0.40
CA PRO A 138 7.15 -19.15 1.55
C PRO A 138 6.87 -17.68 1.23
N GLY A 139 5.77 -17.15 1.75
CA GLY A 139 5.46 -15.73 1.82
C GLY A 139 5.68 -15.19 3.23
N ASN A 140 5.26 -13.96 3.49
CA ASN A 140 5.41 -13.39 4.82
C ASN A 140 4.45 -14.03 5.84
N HIS A 141 3.22 -14.38 5.45
CA HIS A 141 2.22 -14.95 6.36
C HIS A 141 2.55 -16.38 6.83
N ASP A 142 3.43 -17.08 6.12
CA ASP A 142 3.84 -18.45 6.43
C ASP A 142 5.37 -18.62 6.51
N MET A 143 6.10 -17.52 6.80
CA MET A 143 7.57 -17.51 6.84
C MET A 143 8.18 -18.45 7.90
N THR A 144 7.44 -18.76 8.96
CA THR A 144 7.87 -19.66 10.04
C THR A 144 7.55 -21.14 9.76
N GLN A 145 6.83 -21.42 8.66
CA GLN A 145 6.44 -22.76 8.23
C GLN A 145 7.70 -23.60 7.95
N GLY A 146 7.87 -24.71 8.68
CA GLY A 146 9.01 -25.61 8.54
C GLY A 146 8.75 -26.78 7.58
N ASP A 147 9.78 -27.21 6.85
CA ASP A 147 9.66 -28.18 5.75
C ASP A 147 8.87 -29.45 6.09
N GLU A 148 9.05 -30.00 7.30
CA GLU A 148 8.51 -31.31 7.68
C GLU A 148 6.97 -31.35 7.69
N VAL A 149 6.30 -30.29 8.16
CA VAL A 149 4.83 -30.29 8.30
C VAL A 149 4.14 -30.30 6.95
N LEU A 150 4.56 -29.42 6.02
CA LEU A 150 3.97 -29.36 4.70
C LEU A 150 4.35 -30.59 3.86
N GLN A 151 5.56 -31.14 4.04
CA GLN A 151 5.96 -32.38 3.38
C GLN A 151 5.14 -33.59 3.90
N GLU A 152 4.80 -33.64 5.19
CA GLU A 152 3.94 -34.68 5.77
C GLU A 152 2.53 -34.62 5.15
N ALA A 153 1.96 -33.42 5.04
CA ALA A 153 0.62 -33.20 4.49
C ALA A 153 0.54 -33.40 2.97
N ILE A 154 1.60 -33.02 2.23
CA ILE A 154 1.66 -33.11 0.77
C ILE A 154 3.00 -33.74 0.36
N PRO A 155 3.13 -35.09 0.39
CA PRO A 155 4.42 -35.77 0.20
C PRO A 155 5.16 -35.52 -1.11
N LYS A 156 4.47 -35.03 -2.15
CA LYS A 156 5.04 -34.74 -3.47
C LYS A 156 5.33 -33.25 -3.70
N ILE A 157 5.10 -32.40 -2.71
CA ILE A 157 5.40 -30.97 -2.82
C ILE A 157 6.90 -30.75 -2.89
N VAL A 158 7.32 -29.77 -3.69
CA VAL A 158 8.69 -29.27 -3.75
C VAL A 158 8.70 -27.90 -3.08
N GLN A 159 9.44 -27.76 -1.98
CA GLN A 159 9.55 -26.51 -1.25
C GLN A 159 10.82 -25.78 -1.67
N ILE A 160 10.72 -24.48 -1.95
CA ILE A 160 11.82 -23.64 -2.42
C ILE A 160 12.15 -22.61 -1.35
N ARG A 161 13.40 -22.66 -0.87
CA ARG A 161 13.93 -21.71 0.11
C ARG A 161 15.36 -21.34 -0.25
N ASP A 162 15.69 -20.07 -0.19
CA ASP A 162 17.07 -19.57 -0.36
C ASP A 162 17.60 -18.86 0.90
N ALA A 163 16.71 -18.36 1.75
CA ALA A 163 16.98 -17.81 3.07
C ALA A 163 15.84 -18.16 4.05
N LYS A 164 16.01 -17.83 5.34
CA LYS A 164 14.98 -18.09 6.37
C LYS A 164 13.72 -17.31 6.03
N GLY A 165 12.58 -17.98 5.88
CA GLY A 165 11.30 -17.35 5.53
C GLY A 165 11.20 -16.82 4.09
N LEU A 166 12.12 -17.21 3.20
CA LEU A 166 12.23 -16.67 1.83
C LEU A 166 12.58 -17.75 0.83
N GLY A 167 12.18 -17.58 -0.43
CA GLY A 167 12.60 -18.43 -1.53
C GLY A 167 12.41 -17.78 -2.89
N THR A 168 13.33 -18.07 -3.80
CA THR A 168 13.23 -17.72 -5.22
C THR A 168 13.27 -19.00 -6.06
N TYR A 169 12.20 -19.29 -6.78
CA TYR A 169 12.13 -20.44 -7.67
C TYR A 169 12.49 -20.04 -9.10
N TYR A 170 13.60 -20.59 -9.59
CA TYR A 170 13.94 -20.50 -11.01
C TYR A 170 13.40 -21.71 -11.77
N THR A 171 12.69 -21.45 -12.86
CA THR A 171 12.08 -22.47 -13.71
C THR A 171 12.05 -22.01 -15.17
N GLY A 172 11.40 -22.79 -16.04
CA GLY A 172 11.45 -22.61 -17.49
C GLY A 172 12.41 -23.59 -18.17
N ASP A 173 12.35 -23.66 -19.49
CA ASP A 173 13.19 -24.59 -20.27
C ASP A 173 14.66 -24.13 -20.31
N ARG A 174 14.89 -22.84 -20.06
CA ARG A 174 16.19 -22.16 -20.05
C ARG A 174 16.51 -21.55 -18.68
N ASN A 175 15.71 -21.87 -17.65
CA ASN A 175 15.79 -21.26 -16.32
C ASN A 175 15.54 -19.74 -16.36
N GLU A 176 14.66 -19.31 -17.26
CA GLU A 176 14.37 -17.91 -17.61
C GLU A 176 13.21 -17.28 -16.84
N ILE A 177 12.61 -18.01 -15.90
CA ILE A 177 11.49 -17.54 -15.07
C ILE A 177 11.96 -17.51 -13.63
N ALA A 178 11.78 -16.38 -12.94
CA ALA A 178 11.96 -16.26 -11.51
C ALA A 178 10.60 -16.00 -10.83
N ILE A 179 10.30 -16.77 -9.80
CA ILE A 179 9.07 -16.65 -8.99
C ILE A 179 9.51 -16.49 -7.54
N GLU A 180 9.10 -15.42 -6.88
CA GLU A 180 9.21 -15.24 -5.42
C GLU A 180 8.10 -14.35 -4.92
N HIS A 181 7.66 -14.55 -3.68
CA HIS A 181 6.52 -13.82 -3.14
C HIS A 181 6.71 -12.28 -3.16
N GLY A 182 7.92 -11.78 -2.89
CA GLY A 182 8.26 -10.35 -3.05
C GLY A 182 8.40 -9.57 -1.73
N HIS A 183 7.99 -10.14 -0.60
CA HIS A 183 8.13 -9.56 0.76
C HIS A 183 9.59 -9.33 1.19
N ARG A 184 10.58 -9.83 0.43
CA ARG A 184 12.02 -9.66 0.71
C ARG A 184 12.46 -8.20 0.81
N TYR A 185 11.73 -7.29 0.16
CA TYR A 185 12.24 -5.97 -0.17
C TYR A 185 11.65 -4.83 0.67
N ASP A 186 10.55 -5.04 1.39
CA ASP A 186 9.93 -4.00 2.19
C ASP A 186 10.20 -4.21 3.70
N VAL A 187 10.15 -3.12 4.46
CA VAL A 187 10.58 -3.10 5.85
C VAL A 187 9.61 -3.84 6.77
N PHE A 188 8.32 -3.87 6.42
CA PHE A 188 7.28 -4.43 7.26
C PHE A 188 7.11 -5.92 7.06
N SER A 189 7.48 -6.48 5.91
CA SER A 189 7.21 -7.88 5.58
C SER A 189 8.44 -8.77 5.44
N ALA A 190 9.63 -8.21 5.17
CA ALA A 190 10.83 -9.03 5.06
C ALA A 190 11.14 -9.77 6.38
N PRO A 191 11.77 -10.95 6.39
CA PRO A 191 12.23 -11.54 7.65
C PRO A 191 13.20 -10.62 8.41
N ASP A 192 13.06 -10.51 9.73
CA ASP A 192 13.91 -9.69 10.61
C ASP A 192 14.56 -10.49 11.75
N THR A 193 15.77 -10.98 11.48
CA THR A 193 16.61 -11.69 12.46
C THR A 193 17.59 -10.80 13.19
N VAL A 194 17.54 -9.49 12.95
CA VAL A 194 18.59 -8.55 13.37
C VAL A 194 18.06 -7.59 14.42
N THR A 195 16.94 -6.91 14.16
CA THR A 195 16.54 -5.74 14.94
C THR A 195 16.15 -6.08 16.37
N ASN A 196 15.51 -7.24 16.59
CA ASN A 196 15.10 -7.70 17.92
C ASN A 196 16.08 -8.69 18.57
N ALA A 197 17.22 -9.01 17.93
CA ALA A 197 18.10 -10.06 18.43
C ALA A 197 18.71 -9.76 19.81
N GLU A 198 19.04 -8.49 20.09
CA GLU A 198 19.51 -8.07 21.41
C GLU A 198 18.39 -8.18 22.46
N LEU A 199 17.15 -7.80 22.10
CA LEU A 199 16.00 -7.84 22.98
C LEU A 199 15.69 -9.28 23.42
N THR A 200 15.69 -10.22 22.48
CA THR A 200 15.35 -11.62 22.75
C THR A 200 16.56 -12.45 23.21
N GLY A 201 17.77 -11.93 23.07
CA GLY A 201 19.00 -12.63 23.42
C GLY A 201 19.34 -13.81 22.50
N ASN A 202 18.73 -13.86 21.31
CA ASN A 202 18.94 -14.89 20.29
C ASN A 202 18.76 -14.30 18.88
N SER A 203 19.16 -15.03 17.83
CA SER A 203 18.95 -14.63 16.42
C SER A 203 17.83 -15.46 15.77
N ASP A 204 16.93 -16.02 16.58
CA ASP A 204 15.86 -16.89 16.12
C ASP A 204 14.63 -16.10 15.70
N THR A 205 14.52 -14.82 16.07
CA THR A 205 13.44 -13.93 15.59
C THR A 205 13.52 -13.78 14.09
N MET A 206 12.40 -13.76 13.41
CA MET A 206 12.27 -13.44 11.99
C MET A 206 10.97 -12.68 11.71
N LEU A 207 10.02 -12.65 12.64
CA LEU A 207 8.79 -11.87 12.50
C LEU A 207 9.08 -10.36 12.46
N PRO A 208 8.72 -9.69 11.35
CA PRO A 208 8.86 -8.25 11.23
C PRO A 208 7.68 -7.50 11.84
N ALA A 209 7.75 -6.17 11.75
CA ALA A 209 6.70 -5.25 12.16
C ALA A 209 5.31 -5.58 11.62
N GLY A 210 5.26 -6.12 10.39
CA GLY A 210 4.09 -6.62 9.69
C GLY A 210 3.18 -7.49 10.54
N TYR A 211 3.80 -8.50 11.15
CA TYR A 211 3.12 -9.48 11.99
C TYR A 211 2.32 -8.81 13.13
N PHE A 212 2.93 -7.84 13.82
CA PHE A 212 2.32 -7.20 14.99
C PHE A 212 1.11 -6.36 14.61
N TYR A 213 1.19 -5.55 13.55
CA TYR A 213 0.00 -4.78 13.12
C TYR A 213 -1.05 -5.67 12.45
N ALA A 214 -0.67 -6.76 11.78
CA ALA A 214 -1.62 -7.72 11.19
C ALA A 214 -2.51 -8.34 12.27
N ARG A 215 -1.93 -8.74 13.42
CA ARG A 215 -2.71 -9.21 14.59
C ARG A 215 -3.67 -8.14 15.12
N TYR A 216 -3.20 -6.89 15.18
CA TYR A 216 -4.01 -5.75 15.59
C TYR A 216 -5.18 -5.50 14.61
N ALA A 217 -4.93 -5.66 13.30
CA ALA A 217 -5.92 -5.54 12.24
C ALA A 217 -6.97 -6.67 12.28
N ALA A 218 -6.54 -7.92 12.50
CA ALA A 218 -7.43 -9.07 12.62
C ALA A 218 -8.43 -8.89 13.77
N THR A 219 -7.95 -8.40 14.93
CA THR A 219 -8.82 -8.01 16.04
C THR A 219 -9.82 -6.92 15.64
N TRP A 220 -9.36 -5.84 15.01
CA TRP A 220 -10.25 -4.75 14.57
C TRP A 220 -11.35 -5.24 13.61
N VAL A 221 -11.04 -6.17 12.70
CA VAL A 221 -12.02 -6.79 11.81
C VAL A 221 -13.03 -7.61 12.60
N LEU A 222 -12.59 -8.49 13.50
CA LEU A 222 -13.45 -9.34 14.32
C LEU A 222 -14.39 -8.55 15.23
N GLU A 223 -13.93 -7.40 15.73
CA GLU A 223 -14.73 -6.50 16.56
C GLU A 223 -15.73 -5.64 15.76
N GLY A 224 -15.81 -5.83 14.45
CA GLY A 224 -16.74 -5.11 13.58
C GLY A 224 -16.24 -3.72 13.18
N ARG A 225 -14.92 -3.54 13.09
CA ARG A 225 -14.24 -2.30 12.66
C ARG A 225 -14.62 -1.08 13.50
N PRO A 226 -14.49 -1.14 14.84
CA PRO A 226 -14.86 -0.03 15.70
C PRO A 226 -14.00 1.20 15.41
N LYS A 227 -14.56 2.39 15.70
CA LYS A 227 -13.85 3.68 15.69
C LYS A 227 -13.62 4.11 17.12
N VAL A 228 -12.45 3.75 17.66
CA VAL A 228 -12.07 4.05 19.04
C VAL A 228 -10.99 5.11 19.01
N GLU A 229 -11.20 6.22 19.73
CA GLU A 229 -10.18 7.26 19.84
C GLU A 229 -8.95 6.70 20.58
N LYS A 230 -7.77 6.82 19.95
CA LYS A 230 -6.49 6.33 20.49
C LYS A 230 -5.55 7.51 20.70
N ASN A 231 -5.05 7.67 21.93
CA ASN A 231 -4.05 8.68 22.26
C ASN A 231 -2.64 8.15 21.93
N LEU A 232 -2.30 8.16 20.64
CA LEU A 232 -0.98 7.72 20.17
C LEU A 232 0.08 8.80 20.42
N PRO A 233 1.34 8.40 20.71
CA PRO A 233 2.46 9.33 20.75
C PRO A 233 2.62 10.09 19.42
N VAL A 234 2.87 11.40 19.53
CA VAL A 234 3.07 12.27 18.35
C VAL A 234 4.55 12.61 18.23
N VAL A 235 5.13 12.38 17.05
CA VAL A 235 6.45 12.90 16.69
C VAL A 235 6.25 14.29 16.09
N THR A 236 6.64 15.33 16.82
CA THR A 236 6.40 16.73 16.40
C THR A 236 7.54 17.32 15.58
N ASN A 237 8.76 16.83 15.78
CA ASN A 237 9.93 17.30 15.05
C ASN A 237 10.16 16.40 13.83
N VAL A 238 9.88 16.92 12.64
CA VAL A 238 10.24 16.26 11.39
C VAL A 238 11.74 16.43 11.15
N PRO A 239 12.53 15.34 11.06
CA PRO A 239 13.96 15.44 10.77
C PRO A 239 14.22 16.01 9.37
N ASP A 240 15.38 16.64 9.19
CA ASP A 240 15.81 17.09 7.87
C ASP A 240 15.98 15.90 6.93
N LYS A 241 15.55 16.02 5.66
CA LYS A 241 15.65 14.93 4.67
C LYS A 241 17.08 14.47 4.40
N SER A 242 18.08 15.32 4.67
CA SER A 242 19.49 14.96 4.58
C SER A 242 19.97 14.07 5.74
N ASP A 243 19.26 14.04 6.88
CA ASP A 243 19.45 13.08 7.95
C ASP A 243 18.66 11.80 7.62
N THR A 244 19.20 11.00 6.71
CA THR A 244 18.53 9.79 6.22
C THR A 244 18.25 8.76 7.31
N ASP A 245 18.99 8.77 8.43
CA ASP A 245 18.74 7.92 9.59
C ASP A 245 17.44 8.35 10.29
N GLN A 246 17.36 9.58 10.79
CA GLN A 246 16.18 10.01 11.53
C GLN A 246 14.97 10.28 10.63
N TYR A 247 15.17 10.78 9.41
CA TYR A 247 14.09 10.92 8.44
C TYR A 247 13.51 9.56 8.04
N GLY A 248 14.34 8.52 7.90
CA GLY A 248 13.87 7.15 7.72
C GLY A 248 12.99 6.68 8.87
N ALA A 249 13.43 6.88 10.12
CA ALA A 249 12.64 6.55 11.31
C ALA A 249 11.30 7.34 11.37
N PHE A 250 11.30 8.60 10.94
CA PHE A 250 10.10 9.42 10.81
C PHE A 250 9.13 8.88 9.73
N MET A 251 9.64 8.39 8.60
CA MET A 251 8.80 7.77 7.56
C MET A 251 8.17 6.47 8.05
N TYR A 252 8.95 5.62 8.74
CA TYR A 252 8.44 4.41 9.39
C TYR A 252 7.33 4.73 10.40
N TYR A 253 7.55 5.75 11.25
CA TYR A 253 6.54 6.30 12.15
C TYR A 253 5.28 6.75 11.39
N SER A 254 5.43 7.49 10.30
CA SER A 254 4.31 8.09 9.56
C SER A 254 3.39 7.03 8.95
N ILE A 255 3.97 5.93 8.45
CA ILE A 255 3.21 4.78 7.93
C ILE A 255 2.46 4.10 9.07
N LEU A 256 3.13 3.80 10.19
CA LEU A 256 2.46 3.18 11.34
C LEU A 256 1.37 4.06 11.94
N LYS A 257 1.59 5.38 11.99
CA LYS A 257 0.58 6.35 12.39
C LYS A 257 -0.65 6.23 11.50
N SER A 258 -0.48 6.23 10.17
CA SER A 258 -1.58 6.11 9.21
C SER A 258 -2.37 4.81 9.40
N VAL A 259 -1.66 3.68 9.60
CA VAL A 259 -2.29 2.39 9.90
C VAL A 259 -3.09 2.45 11.22
N SER A 260 -2.50 3.03 12.26
CA SER A 260 -3.10 3.14 13.60
C SER A 260 -4.31 4.07 13.66
N GLU A 261 -4.35 5.10 12.80
CA GLU A 261 -5.50 6.01 12.67
C GLU A 261 -6.68 5.35 11.95
N ARG A 262 -6.41 4.32 11.13
CA ARG A 262 -7.43 3.54 10.41
C ARG A 262 -7.95 2.36 11.24
N MET A 263 -7.04 1.63 11.90
CA MET A 263 -7.34 0.39 12.62
C MET A 263 -7.34 0.64 14.12
N THR A 264 -8.53 0.73 14.72
CA THR A 264 -8.70 1.13 16.12
C THR A 264 -9.52 0.10 16.91
N PRO A 265 -8.96 -1.10 17.19
CA PRO A 265 -9.65 -2.13 17.99
C PRO A 265 -9.86 -1.65 19.44
N ASN A 266 -10.65 -2.36 20.25
CA ASN A 266 -11.08 -1.90 21.57
C ASN A 266 -9.96 -1.91 22.62
N GLU A 267 -8.93 -2.74 22.46
CA GLU A 267 -7.86 -2.93 23.42
C GLU A 267 -7.06 -1.65 23.67
N SER A 268 -6.62 -1.46 24.91
CA SER A 268 -5.87 -0.25 25.28
C SER A 268 -4.44 -0.29 24.75
N LEU A 269 -3.85 0.86 24.44
CA LEU A 269 -2.50 0.94 23.87
C LEU A 269 -1.40 0.42 24.83
N ASP A 270 -1.65 0.50 26.14
CA ASP A 270 -0.78 0.05 27.23
C ASP A 270 -1.08 -1.39 27.70
N GLU A 271 -2.07 -2.06 27.11
CA GLU A 271 -2.34 -3.46 27.37
C GLU A 271 -1.34 -4.35 26.63
N LYS A 272 -0.87 -5.40 27.30
CA LYS A 272 0.04 -6.40 26.72
C LYS A 272 -0.73 -7.37 25.83
N ILE A 273 -1.12 -6.88 24.65
CA ILE A 273 -1.93 -7.62 23.67
C ILE A 273 -1.11 -8.59 22.81
N PHE A 274 0.20 -8.40 22.70
CA PHE A 274 1.07 -9.29 21.92
C PHE A 274 1.78 -10.28 22.85
N ASP A 275 1.10 -11.34 23.29
CA ASP A 275 1.75 -12.45 24.03
C ASP A 275 2.52 -13.37 23.06
N MET A 276 3.84 -13.19 23.00
CA MET A 276 4.72 -13.84 22.03
C MET A 276 5.56 -14.92 22.72
N ARG A 277 5.38 -16.18 22.29
CA ARG A 277 6.04 -17.38 22.85
C ARG A 277 6.68 -18.26 21.78
N MET A 278 6.92 -17.70 20.59
CA MET A 278 7.43 -18.41 19.43
C MET A 278 8.44 -17.53 18.67
N ASP A 279 9.14 -18.13 17.72
CA ASP A 279 10.11 -17.45 16.86
C ASP A 279 11.11 -16.59 17.65
N GLY A 280 11.72 -17.17 18.69
CA GLY A 280 12.71 -16.50 19.53
C GLY A 280 12.15 -15.51 20.57
N PHE A 281 10.87 -15.16 20.53
CA PHE A 281 10.21 -14.34 21.55
C PHE A 281 9.71 -15.18 22.74
N ASP A 282 9.82 -14.65 23.95
CA ASP A 282 9.29 -15.24 25.19
C ASP A 282 8.77 -14.16 26.18
N ASP A 283 8.09 -13.14 25.69
CA ASP A 283 7.47 -12.10 26.52
C ASP A 283 6.19 -11.56 25.85
N ALA A 284 5.44 -10.76 26.60
CA ALA A 284 4.26 -10.07 26.12
C ALA A 284 4.51 -8.57 25.99
N TYR A 285 4.09 -8.00 24.86
CA TYR A 285 4.34 -6.60 24.49
C TYR A 285 3.03 -5.83 24.30
N THR A 286 3.12 -4.52 24.49
CA THR A 286 2.04 -3.57 24.23
C THR A 286 2.09 -3.06 22.80
N TYR A 287 1.03 -2.37 22.35
CA TYR A 287 1.07 -1.67 21.07
C TYR A 287 2.14 -0.56 21.06
N LEU A 288 2.35 0.11 22.20
CA LEU A 288 3.33 1.18 22.35
C LEU A 288 4.78 0.71 22.36
N ASP A 289 5.03 -0.57 22.68
CA ASP A 289 6.39 -1.14 22.62
C ASP A 289 6.93 -1.22 21.19
N PHE A 290 6.01 -1.33 20.22
CA PHE A 290 6.22 -1.42 18.79
C PHE A 290 6.18 -0.06 18.08
N TYR A 291 5.33 0.86 18.55
CA TYR A 291 5.05 2.13 17.89
C TYR A 291 6.18 3.16 18.09
N PRO A 292 6.77 3.74 17.01
CA PRO A 292 7.85 4.72 17.13
C PRO A 292 7.46 6.00 17.87
N VAL A 293 8.36 6.50 18.71
CA VAL A 293 8.15 7.75 19.47
C VAL A 293 9.40 8.63 19.43
N GLN A 294 9.20 9.92 19.68
CA GLN A 294 10.31 10.85 19.90
C GLN A 294 10.91 10.62 21.31
N GLN A 295 12.20 10.33 21.35
CA GLN A 295 12.98 10.06 22.54
C GLN A 295 13.42 11.36 23.22
N ALA A 296 13.87 11.25 24.48
CA ALA A 296 14.30 12.41 25.27
C ALA A 296 15.51 13.15 24.68
N ASP A 297 16.33 12.48 23.87
CA ASP A 297 17.48 13.06 23.16
C ASP A 297 17.11 13.64 21.78
N GLY A 298 15.82 13.60 21.41
CA GLY A 298 15.31 14.11 20.15
C GLY A 298 15.28 13.09 19.01
N THR A 299 15.85 11.90 19.19
CA THR A 299 15.81 10.83 18.18
C THR A 299 14.41 10.18 18.09
N ILE A 300 14.13 9.48 17.00
CA ILE A 300 12.90 8.71 16.76
C ILE A 300 13.25 7.23 16.76
N SER A 301 12.57 6.46 17.61
CA SER A 301 12.69 5.00 17.67
C SER A 301 11.46 4.43 18.37
N ALA A 302 11.12 3.18 18.07
CA ALA A 302 10.25 2.39 18.94
C ALA A 302 10.94 2.15 20.30
N PRO A 303 10.20 2.09 21.43
CA PRO A 303 10.78 1.95 22.75
C PRO A 303 11.41 0.59 23.03
N VAL A 304 10.80 -0.51 22.56
CA VAL A 304 11.18 -1.88 22.94
C VAL A 304 11.37 -2.78 21.74
N LEU A 305 10.33 -2.98 20.91
CA LEU A 305 10.39 -3.78 19.70
C LEU A 305 10.92 -2.93 18.54
N PHE A 306 11.74 -3.51 17.66
CA PHE A 306 12.25 -2.87 16.45
C PHE A 306 12.99 -1.53 16.69
N ARG A 307 13.77 -1.46 17.77
CA ARG A 307 14.52 -0.25 18.14
C ARG A 307 15.50 0.13 17.03
N ASN A 308 15.43 1.39 16.57
CA ASN A 308 16.25 1.93 15.48
C ASN A 308 16.26 1.04 14.22
N ILE A 309 15.12 0.50 13.82
CA ILE A 309 14.98 -0.43 12.68
C ILE A 309 15.65 0.06 11.38
N GLN A 310 15.74 1.37 11.16
CA GLN A 310 16.42 1.92 9.99
C GLN A 310 17.92 1.58 9.93
N ARG A 311 18.55 1.38 11.09
CA ARG A 311 20.00 1.15 11.22
C ARG A 311 20.39 -0.31 10.96
N THR A 312 19.43 -1.22 11.00
CA THR A 312 19.65 -2.66 10.80
C THR A 312 19.35 -3.11 9.37
N TRP A 313 18.79 -2.24 8.53
CA TRP A 313 18.34 -2.58 7.18
C TRP A 313 19.44 -3.16 6.29
N ASP A 314 20.63 -2.57 6.28
CA ASP A 314 21.77 -3.07 5.49
C ASP A 314 22.20 -4.48 5.90
N GLU A 315 22.08 -4.82 7.18
CA GLU A 315 22.40 -6.16 7.68
C GLU A 315 21.26 -7.13 7.36
N ARG A 316 20.02 -6.71 7.55
CA ARG A 316 18.82 -7.49 7.21
C ARG A 316 18.78 -7.86 5.73
N GLN A 317 19.09 -6.93 4.82
CA GLN A 317 19.18 -7.20 3.38
C GLN A 317 20.25 -8.24 3.04
N LYS A 318 21.40 -8.24 3.73
CA LYS A 318 22.47 -9.24 3.53
C LYS A 318 22.03 -10.62 4.01
N VAL A 319 21.39 -10.71 5.18
CA VAL A 319 20.84 -11.97 5.71
C VAL A 319 19.76 -12.51 4.77
N ASN A 320 18.93 -11.62 4.24
CA ASN A 320 17.85 -11.95 3.31
C ASN A 320 18.33 -12.08 1.85
N GLN A 321 19.63 -12.02 1.58
CA GLN A 321 20.23 -12.23 0.25
C GLN A 321 19.67 -11.32 -0.86
N VAL A 322 19.34 -10.06 -0.52
CA VAL A 322 18.98 -9.05 -1.53
C VAL A 322 20.19 -8.81 -2.44
N LYS A 323 20.00 -8.98 -3.75
CA LYS A 323 21.11 -8.94 -4.73
C LYS A 323 21.57 -7.52 -5.01
N VAL A 324 20.61 -6.62 -5.20
CA VAL A 324 20.82 -5.18 -5.39
C VAL A 324 20.25 -4.45 -4.19
N PRO A 325 21.07 -4.07 -3.20
CA PRO A 325 20.57 -3.41 -1.99
C PRO A 325 19.91 -2.06 -2.29
N ASN A 326 18.85 -1.76 -1.55
CA ASN A 326 18.14 -0.47 -1.59
C ASN A 326 18.30 0.27 -0.24
N SER A 327 17.89 1.54 -0.21
CA SER A 327 17.93 2.32 1.04
C SER A 327 16.72 2.02 1.94
N PHE A 328 16.87 2.20 3.26
CA PHE A 328 15.74 2.04 4.18
C PHE A 328 14.58 2.99 3.84
N LEU A 329 14.89 4.22 3.41
CA LEU A 329 13.89 5.21 3.02
C LEU A 329 13.06 4.75 1.81
N GLU A 330 13.73 4.13 0.84
CA GLU A 330 13.08 3.54 -0.33
C GLU A 330 12.21 2.35 0.07
N ALA A 331 12.75 1.43 0.88
CA ALA A 331 12.05 0.23 1.31
C ALA A 331 10.84 0.50 2.22
N VAL A 332 10.93 1.50 3.11
CA VAL A 332 9.84 1.86 4.00
C VAL A 332 8.73 2.58 3.25
N ALA A 333 9.06 3.51 2.35
CA ALA A 333 8.07 4.18 1.51
C ALA A 333 7.42 3.21 0.52
N GLY A 334 8.20 2.25 0.02
CA GLY A 334 7.77 1.23 -0.94
C GLY A 334 6.71 0.26 -0.42
N THR A 335 6.58 0.08 0.90
CA THR A 335 5.58 -0.82 1.50
C THR A 335 4.14 -0.51 1.05
N VAL A 336 3.83 0.75 0.74
CA VAL A 336 2.49 1.20 0.32
C VAL A 336 2.41 1.57 -1.16
N ASP A 337 3.43 1.26 -1.95
CA ASP A 337 3.52 1.58 -3.38
C ASP A 337 3.70 0.31 -4.22
N TRP A 338 2.73 -0.04 -5.05
CA TRP A 338 2.79 -1.30 -5.82
C TRP A 338 3.85 -1.23 -6.92
N GLU A 339 4.13 -0.03 -7.43
CA GLU A 339 5.20 0.18 -8.42
C GLU A 339 6.59 -0.04 -7.81
N TYR A 340 6.74 0.07 -6.49
CA TYR A 340 7.98 -0.28 -5.81
C TYR A 340 8.36 -1.75 -6.07
N TYR A 341 7.41 -2.68 -5.99
CA TYR A 341 7.69 -4.09 -6.22
C TYR A 341 8.04 -4.39 -7.67
N PHE A 342 7.44 -3.67 -8.64
CA PHE A 342 7.88 -3.74 -10.03
C PHE A 342 9.31 -3.20 -10.20
N ARG A 343 9.66 -2.08 -9.55
CA ARG A 343 11.05 -1.55 -9.54
C ARG A 343 12.03 -2.56 -8.93
N GLN A 344 11.64 -3.27 -7.88
CA GLN A 344 12.45 -4.36 -7.32
C GLN A 344 12.58 -5.53 -8.30
N ALA A 345 11.50 -6.00 -8.92
CA ALA A 345 11.56 -7.05 -9.94
C ALA A 345 12.52 -6.68 -11.09
N LYS A 346 12.51 -5.41 -11.51
CA LYS A 346 13.47 -4.89 -12.49
C LYS A 346 14.91 -4.94 -11.98
N ALA A 347 15.19 -4.31 -10.85
CA ALA A 347 16.54 -4.18 -10.30
C ALA A 347 17.16 -5.53 -9.94
N GLN A 348 16.38 -6.45 -9.39
CA GLN A 348 16.87 -7.74 -8.88
C GLN A 348 17.01 -8.79 -9.99
N TYR A 349 16.22 -8.70 -11.07
CA TYR A 349 16.13 -9.74 -12.11
C TYR A 349 16.11 -9.22 -13.55
N LEU A 350 15.13 -8.39 -13.92
CA LEU A 350 14.88 -8.11 -15.35
C LEU A 350 15.97 -7.23 -15.98
N GLU A 351 16.57 -6.33 -15.20
CA GLU A 351 17.66 -5.44 -15.63
C GLU A 351 19.00 -5.78 -14.94
N ASN A 352 19.00 -6.78 -14.06
CA ASN A 352 20.22 -7.26 -13.40
C ASN A 352 21.11 -8.01 -14.39
N PRO A 353 22.35 -7.56 -14.67
CA PRO A 353 23.25 -8.21 -15.62
C PRO A 353 23.76 -9.58 -15.15
N ASP A 354 23.66 -9.88 -13.85
CA ASP A 354 24.04 -11.18 -13.28
C ASP A 354 22.89 -12.21 -13.37
N GLU A 355 21.72 -11.79 -13.87
CA GLU A 355 20.54 -12.63 -14.03
C GLU A 355 20.21 -12.90 -15.51
N ASN A 356 19.63 -14.07 -15.76
CA ASN A 356 19.15 -14.47 -17.08
C ASN A 356 17.66 -14.79 -17.02
N VAL A 357 16.87 -13.79 -16.62
CA VAL A 357 15.42 -13.90 -16.42
C VAL A 357 14.68 -13.07 -17.47
N ASP A 358 13.70 -13.72 -18.11
CA ASP A 358 12.76 -13.15 -19.06
C ASP A 358 11.41 -12.81 -18.40
N VAL A 359 10.98 -13.60 -17.40
CA VAL A 359 9.71 -13.40 -16.68
C VAL A 359 9.94 -13.41 -15.18
N VAL A 360 9.48 -12.37 -14.48
CA VAL A 360 9.40 -12.33 -13.01
C VAL A 360 7.96 -12.39 -12.58
N VAL A 361 7.68 -13.17 -11.56
CA VAL A 361 6.36 -13.28 -10.94
C VAL A 361 6.50 -13.04 -9.44
N PHE A 362 5.75 -12.07 -8.90
CA PHE A 362 5.67 -11.79 -7.46
C PHE A 362 4.22 -11.82 -6.96
N GLY A 363 3.96 -12.44 -5.80
CA GLY A 363 2.73 -12.23 -5.02
C GLY A 363 2.76 -10.96 -4.15
N HIS A 364 2.30 -11.09 -2.90
CA HIS A 364 2.50 -10.18 -1.76
C HIS A 364 1.68 -8.89 -1.74
N THR A 365 1.47 -8.24 -2.89
CA THR A 365 0.74 -6.96 -2.92
C THR A 365 -0.76 -7.14 -2.93
N HIS A 366 -1.26 -8.37 -3.16
CA HIS A 366 -2.64 -8.71 -3.46
C HIS A 366 -3.24 -8.01 -4.69
N VAL A 367 -2.50 -7.13 -5.37
CA VAL A 367 -2.99 -6.35 -6.51
C VAL A 367 -2.46 -6.96 -7.80
N PRO A 368 -3.34 -7.57 -8.63
CA PRO A 368 -2.90 -8.18 -9.87
C PRO A 368 -2.28 -7.13 -10.79
N SER A 369 -1.16 -7.47 -11.40
CA SER A 369 -0.42 -6.57 -12.29
C SER A 369 0.21 -7.34 -13.43
N TYR A 370 0.19 -6.76 -14.62
CA TYR A 370 0.89 -7.30 -15.79
C TYR A 370 1.67 -6.17 -16.45
N ARG A 371 2.98 -6.37 -16.65
CA ARG A 371 3.89 -5.37 -17.24
C ARG A 371 4.78 -6.03 -18.28
N ALA A 372 4.41 -5.90 -19.55
CA ALA A 372 5.27 -6.28 -20.67
C ALA A 372 6.27 -5.15 -20.97
N MET A 373 7.53 -5.50 -21.21
CA MET A 373 8.60 -4.58 -21.57
C MET A 373 8.95 -4.67 -23.06
N ASP A 374 9.45 -3.58 -23.64
CA ASP A 374 9.89 -3.47 -25.05
C ASP A 374 10.89 -4.56 -25.49
N ASN A 375 11.72 -5.05 -24.56
CA ASN A 375 12.74 -6.08 -24.82
C ASN A 375 12.17 -7.52 -24.79
N GLY A 376 10.86 -7.67 -24.61
CA GLY A 376 10.17 -8.97 -24.55
C GLY A 376 10.16 -9.62 -23.16
N LYS A 377 10.71 -8.95 -22.14
CA LYS A 377 10.60 -9.38 -20.74
C LYS A 377 9.24 -9.01 -20.13
N CYS A 378 8.88 -9.65 -19.03
CA CYS A 378 7.60 -9.42 -18.37
C CYS A 378 7.71 -9.49 -16.84
N TYR A 379 6.95 -8.64 -16.17
CA TYR A 379 6.65 -8.74 -14.74
C TYR A 379 5.17 -9.02 -14.53
N ILE A 380 4.87 -9.91 -13.59
CA ILE A 380 3.51 -10.25 -13.17
C ILE A 380 3.41 -10.15 -11.66
N ASN A 381 2.30 -9.59 -11.19
CA ASN A 381 1.77 -9.87 -9.86
C ASN A 381 0.47 -10.66 -9.99
N GLU A 382 0.39 -11.81 -9.33
CA GLU A 382 -0.75 -12.71 -9.45
C GLU A 382 -2.01 -12.16 -8.82
N GLY A 383 -1.93 -11.20 -7.90
CA GLY A 383 -3.07 -10.73 -7.12
C GLY A 383 -3.33 -11.64 -5.92
N THR A 384 -4.57 -12.08 -5.70
CA THR A 384 -4.93 -12.78 -4.46
C THR A 384 -6.12 -13.71 -4.59
N TRP A 385 -6.22 -14.67 -3.68
CA TRP A 385 -7.36 -15.57 -3.50
C TRP A 385 -8.23 -15.24 -2.27
N ILE A 386 -7.91 -14.19 -1.50
CA ILE A 386 -8.77 -13.77 -0.37
C ILE A 386 -10.19 -13.41 -0.81
N ASP A 387 -11.13 -13.54 0.12
CA ASP A 387 -12.56 -13.31 -0.09
C ASP A 387 -12.88 -11.86 -0.47
N HIS A 388 -12.15 -10.91 0.12
CA HIS A 388 -12.38 -9.48 -0.03
C HIS A 388 -11.07 -8.71 -0.18
N ASN A 389 -10.68 -8.42 -1.42
CA ASN A 389 -9.55 -7.54 -1.71
C ASN A 389 -9.97 -6.07 -1.58
N THR A 390 -9.43 -5.35 -0.60
CA THR A 390 -9.74 -3.92 -0.42
C THR A 390 -9.00 -3.03 -1.39
N ASP A 391 -7.83 -3.44 -1.86
CA ASP A 391 -6.94 -2.64 -2.71
C ASP A 391 -7.27 -2.81 -4.20
N TYR A 392 -7.81 -3.97 -4.58
CA TYR A 392 -8.37 -4.20 -5.92
C TYR A 392 -9.65 -5.07 -5.88
N PRO A 393 -10.82 -4.49 -5.51
CA PRO A 393 -12.05 -5.27 -5.27
C PRO A 393 -12.58 -6.05 -6.48
N GLU A 394 -12.24 -5.59 -7.69
CA GLU A 394 -12.74 -6.15 -8.94
C GLU A 394 -12.03 -7.44 -9.38
N ALA A 395 -10.94 -7.82 -8.71
CA ALA A 395 -10.20 -9.03 -9.03
C ALA A 395 -9.75 -9.80 -7.77
N THR A 396 -10.26 -11.03 -7.67
CA THR A 396 -9.88 -12.06 -6.70
C THR A 396 -9.90 -13.42 -7.40
N ARG A 397 -9.25 -14.43 -6.83
CA ARG A 397 -9.07 -15.77 -7.44
C ARG A 397 -8.26 -15.69 -8.74
N THR A 398 -7.24 -14.83 -8.72
CA THR A 398 -6.38 -14.56 -9.86
C THR A 398 -5.19 -15.51 -9.90
N PHE A 399 -4.67 -15.78 -11.10
CA PHE A 399 -3.55 -16.70 -11.28
C PHE A 399 -2.82 -16.42 -12.58
N ALA A 400 -1.50 -16.60 -12.58
CA ALA A 400 -0.68 -16.49 -13.77
C ALA A 400 -0.57 -17.83 -14.50
N VAL A 401 -0.45 -17.77 -15.83
CA VAL A 401 -0.11 -18.91 -16.68
C VAL A 401 1.08 -18.54 -17.55
N ILE A 402 2.19 -19.25 -17.35
CA ILE A 402 3.41 -19.06 -18.13
C ILE A 402 3.59 -20.24 -19.07
N THR A 403 3.64 -19.97 -20.37
CA THR A 403 3.86 -20.97 -21.40
C THR A 403 5.33 -20.95 -21.83
N THR A 404 5.99 -22.10 -21.70
CA THR A 404 7.42 -22.25 -21.99
C THR A 404 7.66 -22.84 -23.38
N GLY A 405 8.86 -22.61 -23.94
CA GLY A 405 9.28 -23.09 -25.25
C GLY A 405 10.37 -22.20 -25.84
N ASP A 406 10.45 -22.14 -27.18
CA ASP A 406 11.41 -21.26 -27.88
C ASP A 406 11.26 -19.78 -27.48
N LYS A 407 10.03 -19.38 -27.13
CA LYS A 407 9.69 -18.10 -26.51
C LYS A 407 8.80 -18.35 -25.32
N THR A 408 9.11 -17.69 -24.22
CA THR A 408 8.30 -17.71 -23.01
C THR A 408 7.23 -16.63 -23.12
N THR A 409 5.97 -16.99 -22.90
CA THR A 409 4.85 -16.04 -22.86
C THR A 409 4.14 -16.19 -21.54
N ALA A 410 3.56 -15.10 -21.04
CA ALA A 410 2.86 -15.11 -19.77
C ALA A 410 1.51 -14.41 -19.92
N GLU A 411 0.53 -14.90 -19.17
CA GLU A 411 -0.87 -14.47 -19.19
C GLU A 411 -1.35 -14.39 -17.72
N LEU A 412 -2.30 -13.50 -17.43
CA LEU A 412 -2.86 -13.31 -16.10
C LEU A 412 -4.38 -13.41 -16.17
N TYR A 413 -4.94 -14.30 -15.37
CA TYR A 413 -6.34 -14.67 -15.42
C TYR A 413 -7.05 -14.48 -14.09
N MET A 414 -8.37 -14.35 -14.15
CA MET A 414 -9.28 -14.48 -13.02
C MET A 414 -10.12 -15.75 -13.17
N TYR A 415 -10.27 -16.52 -12.08
CA TYR A 415 -11.18 -17.65 -12.02
C TYR A 415 -12.55 -17.23 -11.49
N GLU A 416 -13.58 -17.39 -12.32
CA GLU A 416 -14.94 -16.93 -12.02
C GLU A 416 -15.69 -17.95 -11.17
N GLU A 417 -16.72 -17.49 -10.44
CA GLU A 417 -17.56 -18.35 -9.60
C GLU A 417 -18.30 -19.44 -10.39
N ASP A 418 -18.57 -19.21 -11.69
CA ASP A 418 -19.18 -20.20 -12.58
C ASP A 418 -18.15 -21.21 -13.15
N GLY A 419 -16.88 -21.03 -12.81
CA GLY A 419 -15.74 -21.83 -13.21
C GLY A 419 -15.23 -21.53 -14.62
N SER A 420 -15.60 -20.40 -15.20
CA SER A 420 -14.92 -19.84 -16.38
C SER A 420 -13.63 -19.13 -16.00
N VAL A 421 -12.79 -18.89 -17.01
CA VAL A 421 -11.47 -18.23 -16.87
C VAL A 421 -11.48 -16.98 -17.73
N THR A 422 -11.26 -15.83 -17.10
CA THR A 422 -11.26 -14.51 -17.76
C THR A 422 -9.83 -14.00 -17.87
N ASP A 423 -9.40 -13.62 -19.08
CA ASP A 423 -8.12 -12.92 -19.28
C ASP A 423 -8.25 -11.48 -18.78
N ILE A 424 -7.46 -11.15 -17.76
CA ILE A 424 -7.46 -9.83 -17.13
C ILE A 424 -6.17 -9.07 -17.42
N ALA A 425 -5.22 -9.65 -18.17
CA ALA A 425 -3.92 -9.04 -18.41
C ALA A 425 -4.06 -7.63 -18.98
N ALA A 426 -4.99 -7.41 -19.91
CA ALA A 426 -5.23 -6.09 -20.49
C ALA A 426 -5.84 -5.06 -19.51
N SER A 427 -6.66 -5.49 -18.54
CA SER A 427 -7.29 -4.59 -17.56
C SER A 427 -6.36 -4.24 -16.41
N VAL A 428 -5.40 -5.11 -16.10
CA VAL A 428 -4.42 -4.92 -15.02
C VAL A 428 -3.04 -4.54 -15.53
N SER A 429 -2.88 -4.49 -16.85
CA SER A 429 -1.81 -3.73 -17.48
C SER A 429 -2.14 -2.26 -17.31
N SER A 430 -1.27 -1.52 -16.63
CA SER A 430 -1.11 -0.11 -16.95
C SER A 430 -0.98 -0.03 -18.47
N ALA A 431 -1.69 0.90 -19.11
CA ALA A 431 -1.65 1.06 -20.56
C ALA A 431 -0.22 0.86 -21.07
N LYS A 432 -0.07 0.05 -22.14
CA LYS A 432 1.17 -0.17 -22.89
C LYS A 432 2.11 1.00 -22.69
N GLU A 433 3.38 0.72 -22.38
CA GLU A 433 4.49 1.68 -22.37
C GLU A 433 4.07 2.98 -23.06
N GLU A 434 3.78 4.00 -22.25
CA GLU A 434 4.06 5.34 -22.75
C GLU A 434 5.46 5.25 -23.34
N PRO A 435 5.63 5.66 -24.61
CA PRO A 435 6.88 5.47 -25.34
C PRO A 435 7.98 6.03 -24.45
N ALA A 436 8.81 5.13 -23.87
CA ALA A 436 9.67 5.38 -22.71
C ALA A 436 9.33 6.74 -22.10
N ALA A 437 8.30 6.82 -21.23
CA ALA A 437 7.89 8.08 -20.60
C ALA A 437 9.15 8.88 -20.45
N GLU A 438 9.32 9.95 -21.26
CA GLU A 438 10.48 10.82 -21.10
C GLU A 438 10.46 11.05 -19.61
N GLU A 439 11.50 10.56 -18.89
CA GLU A 439 11.61 10.74 -17.44
C GLU A 439 11.03 12.11 -17.22
N SER A 440 9.93 12.22 -16.46
CA SER A 440 9.23 13.51 -16.38
C SER A 440 10.35 14.52 -16.18
N SER A 441 10.44 15.57 -17.01
CA SER A 441 11.70 16.33 -17.09
C SER A 441 12.17 16.95 -15.75
N PHE A 442 11.35 16.75 -14.71
CA PHE A 442 11.44 17.07 -13.30
C PHE A 442 11.41 15.86 -12.33
N ALA A 443 11.56 14.61 -12.77
CA ALA A 443 11.62 13.42 -11.91
C ALA A 443 12.84 13.46 -10.97
N ASN A 444 13.93 14.07 -11.45
CA ASN A 444 15.14 14.35 -10.67
C ASN A 444 15.12 15.74 -10.01
N ALA A 445 13.98 16.43 -10.01
CA ALA A 445 13.88 17.78 -9.45
C ALA A 445 14.06 17.76 -7.93
N ILE A 446 15.04 18.52 -7.45
CA ILE A 446 15.27 18.78 -6.04
C ILE A 446 14.81 20.21 -5.75
N PHE A 447 13.94 20.35 -4.76
CA PHE A 447 13.39 21.63 -4.31
C PHE A 447 13.96 21.98 -2.93
N ASP A 448 14.57 23.15 -2.83
CA ASP A 448 15.20 23.63 -1.60
C ASP A 448 14.65 24.99 -1.19
N ILE A 449 14.51 25.23 0.12
CA ILE A 449 14.22 26.56 0.65
C ILE A 449 15.54 27.32 0.82
N LYS A 450 15.67 28.46 0.14
CA LYS A 450 16.86 29.32 0.15
C LYS A 450 16.58 30.63 0.85
N ALA A 451 17.48 31.05 1.73
CA ALA A 451 17.43 32.37 2.35
C ALA A 451 17.88 33.46 1.36
N LEU A 452 17.22 34.63 1.40
CA LEU A 452 17.72 35.83 0.75
C LEU A 452 18.93 36.35 1.53
N GLU A 453 20.09 36.36 0.87
CA GLU A 453 21.33 36.80 1.49
C GLU A 453 21.26 38.26 1.98
N ASN A 454 21.82 38.50 3.17
CA ASN A 454 21.90 39.82 3.80
C ASN A 454 20.53 40.50 4.03
N TYR A 455 19.47 39.71 4.23
CA TYR A 455 18.13 40.23 4.48
C TYR A 455 17.64 39.86 5.88
N GLY A 456 17.21 40.86 6.64
CA GLY A 456 16.65 40.68 7.98
C GLY A 456 17.67 40.23 9.03
N ASP A 457 17.15 39.89 10.21
CA ASP A 457 17.84 39.16 11.27
C ASP A 457 17.30 37.72 11.36
N ASP A 458 17.76 36.96 12.36
CA ASP A 458 17.33 35.57 12.58
C ASP A 458 15.80 35.40 12.74
N ASN A 459 15.07 36.48 13.04
CA ASN A 459 13.61 36.48 13.24
C ASN A 459 12.81 37.07 12.06
N THR A 460 13.47 37.61 11.03
CA THR A 460 12.82 38.37 9.94
C THR A 460 13.37 38.00 8.56
N GLN A 461 13.66 36.71 8.39
CA GLN A 461 14.35 36.17 7.22
C GLN A 461 13.39 35.96 6.04
N ALA A 462 13.70 36.56 4.89
CA ALA A 462 13.00 36.23 3.65
C ALA A 462 13.59 34.98 2.99
N ARG A 463 12.74 34.03 2.59
CA ARG A 463 13.14 32.79 1.92
C ARG A 463 12.39 32.59 0.60
N TYR A 464 12.95 31.78 -0.29
CA TYR A 464 12.36 31.43 -1.59
C TYR A 464 12.63 29.98 -1.96
N VAL A 465 11.79 29.39 -2.80
CA VAL A 465 12.01 28.04 -3.34
C VAL A 465 13.03 28.09 -4.47
N GLY A 466 14.05 27.25 -4.39
CA GLY A 466 14.99 26.96 -5.47
C GLY A 466 14.76 25.57 -6.03
N VAL A 467 14.97 25.41 -7.33
CA VAL A 467 14.83 24.13 -8.05
C VAL A 467 16.15 23.75 -8.69
N SER A 468 16.55 22.50 -8.58
CA SER A 468 17.70 21.92 -9.26
C SER A 468 17.38 20.53 -9.79
N GLY A 469 18.23 19.96 -10.65
CA GLY A 469 18.04 18.59 -11.15
C GLY A 469 17.01 18.45 -12.27
N LEU A 470 16.50 19.54 -12.85
CA LEU A 470 15.69 19.45 -14.07
C LEU A 470 16.57 19.13 -15.28
N THR A 471 16.07 18.27 -16.16
CA THR A 471 16.74 17.91 -17.42
C THR A 471 16.86 19.13 -18.35
N ASP A 472 15.84 20.00 -18.39
CA ASP A 472 15.88 21.26 -19.12
C ASP A 472 16.36 22.43 -18.24
N THR A 473 17.63 22.81 -18.41
CA THR A 473 18.27 23.93 -17.70
C THR A 473 17.67 25.31 -18.00
N THR A 474 17.01 25.49 -19.16
CA THR A 474 16.30 26.73 -19.52
C THR A 474 15.03 26.85 -18.71
N VAL A 475 14.24 25.78 -18.65
CA VAL A 475 13.05 25.67 -17.80
C VAL A 475 13.43 25.86 -16.33
N GLN A 476 14.49 25.20 -15.87
CA GLN A 476 15.00 25.36 -14.50
C GLN A 476 15.33 26.81 -14.16
N THR A 477 16.02 27.52 -15.06
CA THR A 477 16.41 28.92 -14.84
C THR A 477 15.18 29.81 -14.75
N LYS A 478 14.22 29.62 -15.65
CA LYS A 478 12.97 30.37 -15.70
C LYS A 478 12.10 30.10 -14.48
N LEU A 479 11.97 28.84 -14.06
CA LEU A 479 11.22 28.43 -12.87
C LEU A 479 11.85 29.03 -11.60
N ASN A 480 13.18 28.93 -11.44
CA ASN A 480 13.89 29.57 -10.32
C ASN A 480 13.67 31.09 -10.30
N GLN A 481 13.69 31.75 -11.46
CA GLN A 481 13.40 33.17 -11.54
C GLN A 481 11.97 33.48 -11.08
N ALA A 482 10.98 32.76 -11.61
CA ALA A 482 9.58 32.96 -11.27
C ALA A 482 9.29 32.70 -9.77
N LEU A 483 9.85 31.63 -9.21
CA LEU A 483 9.73 31.28 -7.79
C LEU A 483 10.38 32.34 -6.90
N LYS A 484 11.59 32.79 -7.25
CA LYS A 484 12.29 33.84 -6.50
C LYS A 484 11.55 35.16 -6.55
N GLU A 485 11.08 35.57 -7.73
CA GLU A 485 10.28 36.79 -7.91
C GLU A 485 8.98 36.73 -7.11
N PHE A 486 8.26 35.62 -7.17
CA PHE A 486 7.01 35.43 -6.44
C PHE A 486 7.23 35.48 -4.92
N CYS A 487 8.15 34.64 -4.41
CA CYS A 487 8.39 34.52 -2.97
C CYS A 487 8.84 35.87 -2.39
N LEU A 488 9.81 36.51 -3.04
CA LEU A 488 10.45 37.73 -2.52
C LEU A 488 9.73 39.02 -2.92
N ALA A 489 8.60 38.97 -3.65
CA ALA A 489 7.88 40.17 -4.06
C ALA A 489 7.60 41.18 -2.93
N PRO A 490 7.25 40.79 -1.68
CA PRO A 490 7.00 41.73 -0.59
C PRO A 490 8.24 42.53 -0.21
N THR A 491 9.42 41.93 -0.33
CA THR A 491 10.70 42.61 -0.05
C THR A 491 10.99 43.71 -1.07
N SER A 492 10.59 43.50 -2.33
CA SER A 492 10.81 44.44 -3.43
C SER A 492 9.76 45.57 -3.49
N SER A 493 8.58 45.33 -2.94
CA SER A 493 7.44 46.24 -2.91
C SER A 493 7.18 46.83 -1.51
N ALA A 494 8.12 46.60 -0.58
CA ALA A 494 8.01 46.94 0.83
C ALA A 494 7.68 48.42 1.04
N LYS A 495 6.73 48.69 1.94
CA LYS A 495 6.54 50.04 2.48
C LYS A 495 7.81 50.45 3.22
N LYS A 496 8.10 51.75 3.25
CA LYS A 496 9.27 52.30 3.95
C LYS A 496 9.27 51.83 5.41
N ASP A 497 10.41 51.34 5.89
CA ASP A 497 10.64 50.89 7.27
C ASP A 497 9.81 49.63 7.69
N THR A 498 9.49 48.75 6.73
CA THR A 498 8.87 47.43 6.95
C THR A 498 9.82 46.30 6.56
N THR A 499 9.99 45.31 7.45
CA THR A 499 10.73 44.06 7.18
C THR A 499 9.75 42.89 7.14
N TYR A 500 10.05 41.85 6.38
CA TYR A 500 9.16 40.70 6.18
C TYR A 500 9.86 39.40 6.55
N ASP A 501 9.28 38.60 7.44
CA ASP A 501 9.56 37.16 7.48
C ASP A 501 8.75 36.50 6.37
N ILE A 502 9.41 35.71 5.51
CA ILE A 502 8.75 35.05 4.38
C ILE A 502 9.13 33.59 4.42
N MET A 503 8.14 32.73 4.65
CA MET A 503 8.29 31.28 4.60
C MET A 503 7.53 30.71 3.40
N PRO A 504 8.24 30.29 2.34
CA PRO A 504 7.60 29.59 1.24
C PRO A 504 7.31 28.13 1.61
N VAL A 505 6.20 27.62 1.13
CA VAL A 505 5.87 26.20 1.11
C VAL A 505 5.43 25.83 -0.30
N PHE A 506 5.76 24.62 -0.73
CA PHE A 506 5.44 24.15 -2.07
C PHE A 506 4.89 22.73 -2.02
N GLU A 507 4.05 22.41 -3.00
CA GLU A 507 3.43 21.10 -3.17
C GLU A 507 3.44 20.73 -4.66
N LEU A 508 3.84 19.49 -4.96
CA LEU A 508 3.72 18.96 -6.32
C LEU A 508 2.28 18.47 -6.49
N VAL A 509 1.57 19.12 -7.38
CA VAL A 509 0.19 18.80 -7.73
C VAL A 509 0.27 17.89 -8.96
N GLY A 510 -0.40 16.73 -8.90
CA GLY A 510 -0.30 15.66 -9.90
C GLY A 510 -0.14 16.14 -11.36
N GLY A 511 0.70 15.43 -12.12
CA GLY A 511 1.13 15.86 -13.45
C GLY A 511 2.35 16.80 -13.39
N ASN A 512 2.23 18.01 -13.94
CA ASN A 512 3.32 18.97 -14.08
C ASN A 512 3.12 20.28 -13.28
N LEU A 513 2.20 20.30 -12.32
CA LEU A 513 1.83 21.51 -11.59
C LEU A 513 2.58 21.62 -10.27
N LEU A 514 3.15 22.79 -9.99
CA LEU A 514 3.76 23.15 -8.72
C LEU A 514 2.90 24.24 -8.06
N SER A 515 2.31 23.90 -6.91
CA SER A 515 1.60 24.84 -6.05
C SER A 515 2.57 25.43 -5.06
N VAL A 516 2.76 26.74 -5.08
CA VAL A 516 3.63 27.46 -4.14
C VAL A 516 2.82 28.49 -3.38
N ARG A 517 3.07 28.57 -2.08
CA ARG A 517 2.49 29.57 -1.18
C ARG A 517 3.57 30.22 -0.33
N THR A 518 3.35 31.45 0.10
CA THR A 518 4.17 32.09 1.12
C THR A 518 3.32 32.50 2.31
N TYR A 519 3.84 32.24 3.50
CA TYR A 519 3.38 32.84 4.75
C TYR A 519 4.27 34.04 5.02
N ASP A 520 3.70 35.24 4.90
CA ASP A 520 4.41 36.50 4.99
C ASP A 520 4.03 37.19 6.30
N THR A 521 4.99 37.52 7.16
CA THR A 521 4.75 38.31 8.37
C THR A 521 5.48 39.64 8.26
N ALA A 522 4.71 40.73 8.20
CA ALA A 522 5.22 42.08 8.03
C ALA A 522 5.42 42.80 9.36
N TYR A 523 6.65 43.27 9.59
CA TYR A 523 7.08 44.04 10.76
C TYR A 523 7.32 45.49 10.36
N ALA A 524 6.32 46.35 10.60
CA ALA A 524 6.44 47.78 10.34
C ALA A 524 6.91 48.54 11.59
N THR A 525 7.89 49.42 11.42
CA THR A 525 8.40 50.25 12.51
C THR A 525 7.27 51.09 13.13
N GLY A 526 7.02 50.90 14.42
CA GLY A 526 5.96 51.61 15.15
C GLY A 526 4.56 50.98 15.08
N ALA A 527 4.40 49.84 14.41
CA ALA A 527 3.18 49.05 14.49
C ALA A 527 3.03 48.37 15.86
N ALA A 528 1.80 48.20 16.33
CA ALA A 528 1.50 47.55 17.61
C ALA A 528 1.70 46.03 17.57
N TYR A 529 1.56 45.43 16.38
CA TYR A 529 1.68 43.99 16.12
C TYR A 529 2.12 43.79 14.66
N PRO A 530 2.80 42.66 14.36
CA PRO A 530 3.06 42.26 12.99
C PRO A 530 1.76 41.81 12.31
N VAL A 531 1.72 41.88 10.97
CA VAL A 531 0.55 41.47 10.18
C VAL A 531 0.95 40.31 9.28
N SER A 532 0.19 39.22 9.35
CA SER A 532 0.38 38.04 8.53
C SER A 532 -0.45 38.11 7.25
N ALA A 533 0.10 37.60 6.16
CA ALA A 533 -0.59 37.46 4.89
C ALA A 533 -0.18 36.14 4.22
N ILE A 534 -1.04 35.64 3.35
CA ILE A 534 -0.74 34.48 2.52
C ILE A 534 -0.87 34.86 1.05
N ARG A 535 0.05 34.37 0.22
CA ARG A 535 0.00 34.48 -1.24
C ARG A 535 0.23 33.10 -1.83
N SER A 536 -0.34 32.86 -3.00
CA SER A 536 -0.12 31.62 -3.75
C SER A 536 0.17 31.87 -5.23
N GLN A 537 0.79 30.88 -5.87
CA GLN A 537 1.05 30.83 -7.30
C GLN A 537 1.14 29.36 -7.73
N LEU A 538 0.45 29.03 -8.82
CA LEU A 538 0.68 27.80 -9.56
C LEU A 538 1.73 28.03 -10.65
N LEU A 539 2.65 27.08 -10.81
CA LEU A 539 3.65 27.08 -11.88
C LEU A 539 3.63 25.75 -12.61
N ASP A 540 3.95 25.77 -13.89
CA ASP A 540 4.08 24.58 -14.71
C ASP A 540 5.56 24.17 -14.77
N LEU A 541 5.86 22.94 -14.34
CA LEU A 541 7.20 22.38 -14.24
C LEU A 541 7.84 22.05 -15.59
N THR A 542 7.04 21.90 -16.66
CA THR A 542 7.53 21.64 -18.02
C THR A 542 7.92 22.93 -18.75
N THR A 543 7.22 24.03 -18.48
CA THR A 543 7.42 25.31 -19.19
C THR A 543 8.14 26.36 -18.35
N GLY A 544 8.14 26.19 -17.02
CA GLY A 544 8.59 27.18 -16.05
C GLY A 544 7.70 28.43 -16.01
N ASP A 545 6.52 28.38 -16.64
CA ASP A 545 5.57 29.49 -16.67
C ASP A 545 4.67 29.50 -15.43
N LYS A 546 4.17 30.68 -15.09
CA LYS A 546 3.07 30.83 -14.15
C LYS A 546 1.80 30.29 -14.81
N ASP A 547 1.11 29.37 -14.14
CA ASP A 547 -0.21 28.95 -14.58
C ASP A 547 -1.19 30.12 -14.42
N THR A 548 -1.98 30.39 -15.45
CA THR A 548 -2.94 31.50 -15.46
C THR A 548 -4.35 31.08 -15.04
N GLY A 549 -4.53 29.82 -14.61
CA GLY A 549 -5.80 29.31 -14.12
C GLY A 549 -6.17 29.87 -12.75
N ASP A 550 -7.43 30.23 -12.61
CA ASP A 550 -8.04 30.53 -11.31
C ASP A 550 -8.69 29.28 -10.72
N LEU A 551 -9.22 29.39 -9.50
CA LEU A 551 -9.92 28.31 -8.80
C LEU A 551 -11.03 27.67 -9.65
N TRP A 552 -11.72 28.48 -10.45
CA TRP A 552 -12.85 28.03 -11.28
C TRP A 552 -12.41 27.25 -12.52
N SER A 553 -11.12 27.28 -12.86
CA SER A 553 -10.56 26.33 -13.83
C SER A 553 -10.46 24.89 -13.29
N PHE A 554 -10.51 24.71 -11.97
CA PHE A 554 -10.48 23.41 -11.29
C PHE A 554 -11.86 22.96 -10.78
N ILE A 555 -12.79 23.89 -10.57
CA ILE A 555 -14.14 23.62 -10.04
C ILE A 555 -15.20 24.06 -11.04
N LYS A 556 -15.97 23.11 -11.59
CA LYS A 556 -17.00 23.38 -12.62
C LYS A 556 -18.33 23.88 -12.05
N ASP A 557 -18.65 23.51 -10.80
CA ASP A 557 -19.91 23.92 -10.15
C ASP A 557 -19.65 24.82 -8.94
N LYS A 558 -19.66 26.12 -9.22
CA LYS A 558 -19.46 27.17 -8.22
C LYS A 558 -20.57 27.22 -7.16
N ALA A 559 -21.82 26.92 -7.54
CA ALA A 559 -22.94 26.96 -6.61
C ALA A 559 -22.86 25.81 -5.61
N ALA A 560 -22.49 24.62 -6.07
CA ALA A 560 -22.24 23.48 -5.20
C ALA A 560 -21.03 23.71 -4.29
N PHE A 561 -19.94 24.29 -4.79
CA PHE A 561 -18.80 24.70 -3.96
C PHE A 561 -19.20 25.68 -2.85
N LYS A 562 -20.02 26.69 -3.16
CA LYS A 562 -20.59 27.61 -2.16
C LYS A 562 -21.40 26.86 -1.11
N GLN A 563 -22.17 25.86 -1.52
CA GLN A 563 -22.99 25.08 -0.60
C GLN A 563 -22.13 24.26 0.37
N LEU A 564 -21.04 23.66 -0.09
CA LEU A 564 -20.08 22.96 0.79
C LEU A 564 -19.49 23.89 1.87
N ILE A 565 -19.21 25.15 1.52
CA ILE A 565 -18.78 26.17 2.48
C ILE A 565 -19.89 26.44 3.51
N LEU A 566 -21.11 26.71 3.05
CA LEU A 566 -22.25 27.01 3.94
C LEU A 566 -22.61 25.83 4.86
N ASP A 567 -22.39 24.61 4.39
CA ASP A 567 -22.58 23.37 5.14
C ASP A 567 -21.41 23.05 6.10
N LYS A 568 -20.40 23.94 6.15
CA LYS A 568 -19.18 23.81 6.98
C LYS A 568 -18.42 22.51 6.74
N LYS A 569 -18.32 22.08 5.47
CA LYS A 569 -17.56 20.89 5.07
C LYS A 569 -16.06 21.11 5.03
N PHE A 570 -15.63 22.37 4.90
CA PHE A 570 -14.22 22.73 4.93
C PHE A 570 -13.70 22.70 6.37
N GLY A 571 -12.43 22.34 6.55
CA GLY A 571 -11.64 22.66 7.74
C GLY A 571 -11.54 24.18 7.94
N PHE A 572 -11.12 24.61 9.13
CA PHE A 572 -10.99 26.03 9.46
C PHE A 572 -9.82 26.27 10.41
N ALA A 573 -8.98 27.24 10.04
CA ALA A 573 -7.92 27.77 10.89
C ALA A 573 -7.85 29.30 10.78
N ALA A 574 -7.59 29.99 11.89
CA ALA A 574 -7.36 31.43 11.91
C ALA A 574 -5.87 31.72 12.14
N ALA A 575 -5.25 32.48 11.24
CA ALA A 575 -3.84 32.82 11.33
C ALA A 575 -3.60 33.95 12.33
N GLY A 576 -2.59 33.80 13.20
CA GLY A 576 -2.23 34.82 14.19
C GLY A 576 -3.05 34.80 15.49
N VAL A 577 -3.86 33.75 15.71
CA VAL A 577 -4.63 33.56 16.95
C VAL A 577 -4.11 32.35 17.71
N GLU A 578 -3.77 32.54 18.99
CA GLU A 578 -3.44 31.45 19.91
C GLU A 578 -4.71 30.98 20.66
N GLY A 579 -5.01 29.68 20.60
CA GLY A 579 -6.14 29.06 21.31
C GLY A 579 -7.39 28.81 20.45
N GLU A 580 -8.47 28.36 21.08
CA GLU A 580 -9.73 28.05 20.39
C GLU A 580 -10.42 29.32 19.86
N VAL A 581 -10.79 29.30 18.58
CA VAL A 581 -11.55 30.37 17.95
C VAL A 581 -13.02 30.26 18.35
N PRO A 582 -13.66 31.34 18.87
CA PRO A 582 -15.07 31.29 19.23
C PRO A 582 -15.98 30.89 18.06
N GLU A 583 -16.99 30.06 18.33
CA GLU A 583 -17.92 29.57 17.29
C GLU A 583 -18.65 30.69 16.53
N GLU A 584 -18.89 31.84 17.17
CA GLU A 584 -19.46 33.02 16.50
C GLU A 584 -18.53 33.58 15.42
N VAL A 585 -17.22 33.62 15.71
CA VAL A 585 -16.18 34.07 14.76
C VAL A 585 -16.04 33.05 13.63
N LYS A 586 -16.02 31.75 13.98
CA LYS A 586 -15.99 30.67 12.99
C LYS A 586 -17.21 30.75 12.05
N ALA A 587 -18.42 30.90 12.58
CA ALA A 587 -19.62 31.03 11.76
C ALA A 587 -19.59 32.27 10.84
N ALA A 588 -19.12 33.41 11.35
CA ALA A 588 -18.93 34.62 10.54
C ALA A 588 -17.90 34.41 9.42
N ALA A 589 -16.84 33.64 9.67
CA ALA A 589 -15.81 33.34 8.70
C ALA A 589 -16.35 32.49 7.52
N TYR A 590 -17.11 31.42 7.77
CA TYR A 590 -17.74 30.64 6.69
C TYR A 590 -18.73 31.49 5.87
N GLN A 591 -19.51 32.35 6.53
CA GLN A 591 -20.43 33.25 5.84
C GLN A 591 -19.68 34.25 4.94
N LYS A 592 -18.61 34.87 5.47
CA LYS A 592 -17.76 35.79 4.71
C LYS A 592 -17.10 35.11 3.51
N LEU A 593 -16.61 33.88 3.68
CA LEU A 593 -16.04 33.08 2.59
C LEU A 593 -17.09 32.82 1.49
N ALA A 594 -18.28 32.37 1.88
CA ALA A 594 -19.38 32.11 0.95
C ALA A 594 -19.86 33.37 0.20
N ASP A 595 -19.84 34.53 0.86
CA ASP A 595 -20.20 35.82 0.25
C ASP A 595 -19.11 36.34 -0.70
N SER A 596 -17.84 35.97 -0.46
CA SER A 596 -16.70 36.39 -1.27
C SER A 596 -16.52 35.59 -2.55
N ILE A 597 -17.24 34.46 -2.71
CA ILE A 597 -17.08 33.51 -3.81
C ILE A 597 -17.21 34.15 -5.20
N ASP A 598 -18.02 35.21 -5.34
CA ASP A 598 -18.27 35.90 -6.61
C ASP A 598 -17.27 37.01 -6.94
N THR A 599 -16.29 37.23 -6.07
CA THR A 599 -15.21 38.19 -6.32
C THR A 599 -14.11 37.58 -7.19
N SER A 600 -13.48 38.41 -8.01
CA SER A 600 -12.29 38.01 -8.78
C SER A 600 -11.08 37.73 -7.89
N GLU A 601 -11.02 38.36 -6.73
CA GLU A 601 -9.97 38.16 -5.74
C GLU A 601 -10.02 36.75 -5.16
N PHE A 602 -11.20 36.30 -4.75
CA PHE A 602 -11.39 34.95 -4.23
C PHE A 602 -10.99 33.85 -5.23
N ALA A 603 -11.27 34.08 -6.53
CA ALA A 603 -10.87 33.15 -7.59
C ALA A 603 -9.33 32.92 -7.62
N SER A 604 -8.55 33.90 -7.18
CA SER A 604 -7.08 33.79 -7.05
C SER A 604 -6.60 33.35 -5.66
N GLN A 605 -7.47 33.30 -4.65
CA GLN A 605 -7.12 32.98 -3.27
C GLN A 605 -7.25 31.48 -3.01
N PHE A 606 -6.46 30.69 -3.73
CA PHE A 606 -6.41 29.25 -3.53
C PHE A 606 -5.00 28.69 -3.70
N TYR A 607 -4.76 27.53 -3.10
CA TYR A 607 -3.59 26.72 -3.39
C TYR A 607 -3.90 25.24 -3.13
N PHE A 608 -3.16 24.35 -3.76
CA PHE A 608 -3.12 22.94 -3.35
C PHE A 608 -2.07 22.78 -2.26
N GLY A 609 -2.48 22.17 -1.16
CA GLY A 609 -1.67 21.98 0.02
C GLY A 609 -1.54 20.52 0.39
N ASP A 610 -0.74 20.30 1.42
CA ASP A 610 -0.30 19.01 1.92
C ASP A 610 -1.48 18.04 2.12
N GLY A 611 -1.25 16.75 1.84
CA GLY A 611 -2.27 15.71 2.01
C GLY A 611 -3.39 15.74 0.97
N GLY A 612 -3.18 16.37 -0.19
CA GLY A 612 -4.16 16.40 -1.27
C GLY A 612 -5.36 17.31 -0.98
N ASN A 613 -5.12 18.43 -0.31
CA ASN A 613 -6.19 19.38 0.05
C ASN A 613 -6.21 20.59 -0.89
N LEU A 614 -7.40 21.02 -1.26
CA LEU A 614 -7.62 22.35 -1.82
C LEU A 614 -7.82 23.33 -0.66
N ASN A 615 -7.01 24.38 -0.64
CA ASN A 615 -7.08 25.42 0.37
C ASN A 615 -7.56 26.73 -0.26
N VAL A 616 -8.45 27.43 0.43
CA VAL A 616 -8.92 28.78 0.10
C VAL A 616 -8.88 29.64 1.34
N TRP A 617 -8.78 30.95 1.19
CA TRP A 617 -8.78 31.85 2.35
C TRP A 617 -9.54 33.15 2.07
N CYS A 618 -9.82 33.88 3.15
CA CYS A 618 -10.23 35.27 3.07
C CYS A 618 -9.57 36.08 4.20
N GLU A 619 -9.47 37.40 4.03
CA GLU A 619 -8.93 38.29 5.04
C GLU A 619 -9.78 38.27 6.31
N GLY A 620 -9.14 38.30 7.48
CA GLY A 620 -9.82 38.43 8.76
C GLY A 620 -10.37 39.84 8.96
N ASP A 621 -11.21 40.02 9.97
CA ASP A 621 -11.78 41.35 10.27
C ASP A 621 -10.78 42.27 11.00
N ASN A 622 -9.91 41.67 11.82
CA ASN A 622 -8.82 42.34 12.52
C ASN A 622 -7.88 41.29 13.14
N HIS A 623 -6.69 41.75 13.56
CA HIS A 623 -5.65 40.91 14.15
C HIS A 623 -6.11 40.05 15.36
N ALA A 624 -7.04 40.55 16.18
CA ALA A 624 -7.53 39.80 17.35
C ALA A 624 -8.42 38.60 16.98
N THR A 625 -8.99 38.61 15.77
CA THR A 625 -9.79 37.50 15.22
C THR A 625 -9.01 36.68 14.18
N GLY A 626 -7.73 37.01 13.99
CA GLY A 626 -6.85 36.44 12.98
C GLY A 626 -6.68 37.38 11.78
N ASP A 627 -5.46 37.44 11.25
CA ASP A 627 -5.13 38.28 10.10
C ASP A 627 -5.80 37.77 8.82
N TYR A 628 -5.87 36.44 8.67
CA TYR A 628 -6.66 35.77 7.63
C TYR A 628 -7.25 34.46 8.16
N TRP A 629 -8.30 33.98 7.49
CA TRP A 629 -9.00 32.73 7.77
C TRP A 629 -8.79 31.75 6.64
N LEU A 630 -8.23 30.59 6.97
CA LEU A 630 -7.89 29.51 6.05
C LEU A 630 -8.92 28.38 6.14
N PHE A 631 -9.28 27.85 4.99
CA PHE A 631 -10.25 26.77 4.85
C PHE A 631 -9.69 25.72 3.89
N ASP A 632 -9.77 24.45 4.28
CA ASP A 632 -9.25 23.32 3.52
C ASP A 632 -10.34 22.27 3.28
N ILE A 633 -10.24 21.55 2.16
CA ILE A 633 -11.09 20.40 1.87
C ILE A 633 -10.27 19.39 1.06
N PRO A 634 -10.38 18.07 1.34
CA PRO A 634 -9.75 17.06 0.51
C PRO A 634 -10.24 17.18 -0.94
N VAL A 635 -9.33 17.18 -1.92
CA VAL A 635 -9.75 17.32 -3.33
C VAL A 635 -10.61 16.15 -3.79
N THR A 636 -10.48 14.97 -3.15
CA THR A 636 -11.31 13.79 -3.41
C THR A 636 -12.78 14.01 -3.07
N GLU A 637 -13.10 14.90 -2.12
CA GLU A 637 -14.48 15.31 -1.82
C GLU A 637 -15.08 16.26 -2.88
N LEU A 638 -14.25 16.76 -3.80
CA LEU A 638 -14.67 17.70 -4.85
C LEU A 638 -14.97 17.02 -6.18
N GLU A 639 -14.84 15.70 -6.30
CA GLU A 639 -14.93 14.97 -7.58
C GLU A 639 -16.20 15.27 -8.38
N GLU A 640 -17.37 15.27 -7.73
CA GLU A 640 -18.64 15.54 -8.41
C GLU A 640 -18.68 16.95 -9.03
N ILE A 641 -17.98 17.90 -8.42
CA ILE A 641 -17.92 19.32 -8.81
C ILE A 641 -16.59 19.71 -9.47
N ALA A 642 -15.70 18.74 -9.70
CA ALA A 642 -14.39 18.94 -10.31
C ALA A 642 -14.53 19.23 -11.81
N ALA A 643 -13.77 20.21 -12.29
CA ALA A 643 -13.52 20.41 -13.71
C ALA A 643 -12.43 19.45 -14.20
N ASP A 644 -12.28 19.33 -15.52
CA ASP A 644 -11.32 18.41 -16.16
C ASP A 644 -9.87 18.60 -15.69
N ARG A 645 -9.50 19.82 -15.25
CA ARG A 645 -8.15 20.10 -14.73
C ARG A 645 -7.90 19.51 -13.34
N LEU A 646 -8.95 19.25 -12.57
CA LEU A 646 -8.84 18.71 -11.21
C LEU A 646 -8.99 17.18 -11.18
N LEU A 647 -9.67 16.58 -12.17
CA LEU A 647 -9.88 15.14 -12.22
C LEU A 647 -8.57 14.32 -12.18
N PRO A 648 -7.50 14.64 -12.95
CA PRO A 648 -6.24 13.90 -12.86
C PRO A 648 -5.58 14.00 -11.48
N VAL A 649 -5.73 15.15 -10.80
CA VAL A 649 -5.21 15.35 -9.44
C VAL A 649 -5.97 14.47 -8.45
N ILE A 650 -7.29 14.37 -8.60
CA ILE A 650 -8.15 13.49 -7.78
C ILE A 650 -7.83 12.03 -8.04
N GLU A 651 -7.66 11.64 -9.30
CA GLU A 651 -7.31 10.28 -9.70
C GLU A 651 -5.96 9.86 -9.11
N ASN A 652 -4.93 10.71 -9.18
CA ASN A 652 -3.62 10.43 -8.57
C ASN A 652 -3.69 10.31 -7.04
N LEU A 653 -4.62 11.00 -6.37
CA LEU A 653 -4.75 10.91 -4.92
C LEU A 653 -5.62 9.74 -4.47
N LYS A 654 -6.54 9.27 -5.33
CA LYS A 654 -7.30 8.03 -5.10
C LYS A 654 -6.47 6.79 -5.40
N ASN A 655 -5.55 6.91 -6.34
CA ASN A 655 -4.60 5.89 -6.76
C ASN A 655 -3.18 6.44 -6.54
N PRO A 656 -2.66 6.46 -5.29
CA PRO A 656 -1.34 7.00 -4.95
C PRO A 656 -0.15 6.28 -5.63
N SER A 657 -0.42 5.34 -6.52
CA SER A 657 0.50 4.60 -7.39
C SER A 657 0.86 5.31 -8.71
N ASN A 658 0.51 6.59 -8.89
CA ASN A 658 0.90 7.42 -10.05
C ASN A 658 2.05 8.39 -9.76
#